data_AF-G4Z3L1-F1
#
_entry.id   AF-G4Z3L1-F1
#
_cell.length_a   1.000
_cell.length_b   1.000
_cell.length_c   1.000
_cell.angle_alpha   90.00
_cell.angle_beta   90.00
_cell.angle_gamma   90.00
#
_symmetry.space_group_name_H-M   'P 1'
#
loop_
_entity.id
_entity.type
_entity.pdbx_description
1 polymer ?
#
loop_
_entity_poly.entity_id
_entity_poly.type
_entity_poly.pdbx_seq_one_letter_code
_entity_poly.pdbx_strand_id
1 'polypeptide(L)'
;MRRRKDPRAAVPPADAASRDAVHKPDSNATPPAQSALSTGDVAAVALLASGTLLGYTLTLYPSVAGGDSGELVAESCHLGVSHPPGYPLFNMVVHVFTRFLPFGETSAWRANFFSAVCDTVAVVLIYLSLLLWMAPTGWAGRRVAAFTAAALFAFSPLIWTYAVGAEVFALNNAFTALVVYLLLRYTRCQDMRSALWGAFACGLAMCNQHTIVLFELPIIAWVLWSRRRTLWWKEFAQFTGAFALGLMPYIYMPITAIWNPQPGSWGDVTTLAGLIHHICRVDYGTFRLYASNEANEDLWTRLYLYGVDLSDREIPLRLAFPVIAVGILQTLRGSAGMNCKLGWFMIAMYSFYMVVFHSLANLPISEGLIYGVQMRFWQQPNVVVFTWFGIGLGYIANLFSQVVGRNSKVAKSVASTVCQVACLALIAVQIWRWHELCDQSQAFYIRNYAQALLDPLPQDAILFVNFDLQWTSLRYFQRCELRRPDVTILNLSMMTYNWFATKHNHYPNLQFPGSRLVPFGSAGDGFSMAQLLDVNIGDLAHQPSNKQARIFLGGKLSYNDQDFNQKYTLVPFGLLDEFKSLSATIPPLKRWYSSQQKVKTTIRERLPVLPPEELYNDETWEWTIARDHGMKELNWATYLLERTIAEDPGNLSLLSEAAKPMEISYQFEPRQFWNPASNLKNLGLAYAQMVKSNKEFSGSNDPFLNDVVGKGVADSTRFKDRASARMLEVWDAWLRVPEAKQDPGYEAIKGVVRQFVPSSPEEVQSGTNARKQKQHRSKK
;
A
#
# COMPACT_ATOMS: atom_id res chain seq x y z
N MET A 1 -89.30 -29.91 56.71
CA MET A 1 -89.02 -30.91 55.63
C MET A 1 -87.82 -30.45 54.81
N ARG A 2 -86.97 -31.37 54.29
CA ARG A 2 -85.87 -31.16 53.29
C ARG A 2 -84.75 -30.16 53.72
N ARG A 3 -83.44 -30.51 53.77
CA ARG A 3 -82.45 -30.74 52.68
C ARG A 3 -82.39 -29.56 51.69
N ARG A 4 -81.25 -28.97 51.27
CA ARG A 4 -79.76 -29.15 51.44
C ARG A 4 -79.11 -27.74 51.21
N LYS A 5 -77.81 -27.40 51.30
CA LYS A 5 -76.44 -27.99 51.42
C LYS A 5 -75.62 -27.08 52.39
N ASP A 6 -74.50 -27.42 53.04
CA ASP A 6 -73.11 -27.76 52.66
C ASP A 6 -72.27 -26.72 51.86
N PRO A 7 -70.97 -26.47 52.19
CA PRO A 7 -70.39 -26.38 53.55
C PRO A 7 -69.20 -25.38 53.71
N ARG A 8 -68.73 -25.22 54.97
CA ARG A 8 -67.35 -24.83 55.42
C ARG A 8 -66.81 -23.40 55.19
N ALA A 9 -66.91 -22.63 56.28
CA ALA A 9 -65.83 -21.88 56.96
C ALA A 9 -64.67 -21.30 56.11
N ALA A 10 -64.58 -19.97 56.08
CA ALA A 10 -63.39 -19.25 55.65
C ALA A 10 -62.27 -19.32 56.70
N VAL A 11 -61.04 -19.58 56.25
CA VAL A 11 -59.81 -19.42 57.05
C VAL A 11 -59.21 -18.05 56.72
N PRO A 12 -58.83 -17.22 57.70
CA PRO A 12 -58.17 -15.93 57.43
C PRO A 12 -56.79 -16.15 56.76
N PRO A 13 -56.30 -15.19 55.96
CA PRO A 13 -55.17 -15.40 55.06
C PRO A 13 -53.83 -15.57 55.78
N ALA A 14 -52.88 -16.24 55.11
CA ALA A 14 -51.51 -16.35 55.57
C ALA A 14 -50.72 -15.04 55.31
N ASP A 15 -50.05 -14.52 56.33
CA ASP A 15 -49.23 -13.31 56.22
C ASP A 15 -47.98 -13.51 55.35
N ALA A 16 -47.80 -12.62 54.38
CA ALA A 16 -46.72 -12.65 53.41
C ALA A 16 -45.77 -11.45 53.58
N ALA A 17 -44.89 -11.48 54.60
CA ALA A 17 -43.92 -10.40 54.83
C ALA A 17 -42.62 -10.80 55.58
N SER A 18 -41.93 -11.88 55.17
CA SER A 18 -40.55 -12.13 55.63
C SER A 18 -39.51 -11.34 54.81
N ARG A 19 -39.54 -10.00 54.95
CA ARG A 19 -38.53 -9.08 54.42
C ARG A 19 -37.88 -8.29 55.55
N ASP A 20 -36.76 -8.79 56.06
CA ASP A 20 -35.58 -7.97 56.40
C ASP A 20 -34.41 -8.84 56.84
N ALA A 21 -33.64 -9.30 55.85
CA ALA A 21 -32.35 -9.96 56.03
C ALA A 21 -31.43 -9.55 54.87
N VAL A 22 -30.91 -8.30 54.93
CA VAL A 22 -29.96 -7.80 53.93
C VAL A 22 -28.66 -8.60 54.05
N HIS A 23 -28.52 -9.59 53.17
CA HIS A 23 -27.35 -10.44 53.10
C HIS A 23 -26.15 -9.60 52.65
N LYS A 24 -25.30 -9.19 53.61
CA LYS A 24 -24.01 -8.56 53.29
C LYS A 24 -23.21 -9.52 52.41
N PRO A 25 -22.66 -9.07 51.27
CA PRO A 25 -21.72 -9.90 50.52
C PRO A 25 -20.48 -10.13 51.37
N ASP A 26 -20.00 -11.38 51.44
CA ASP A 26 -18.78 -11.73 52.17
C ASP A 26 -17.57 -10.98 51.58
N SER A 27 -17.02 -10.03 52.34
CA SER A 27 -15.86 -9.22 51.95
C SER A 27 -14.56 -10.01 51.88
N ASN A 28 -14.58 -11.29 52.24
CA ASN A 28 -13.41 -12.17 52.37
C ASN A 28 -13.30 -13.21 51.25
N ALA A 29 -14.13 -13.12 50.20
CA ALA A 29 -13.92 -13.86 48.96
C ALA A 29 -12.67 -13.31 48.24
N THR A 30 -11.50 -13.89 48.54
CA THR A 30 -10.25 -13.58 47.84
C THR A 30 -10.47 -13.68 46.33
N PRO A 31 -10.08 -12.67 45.52
CA PRO A 31 -10.19 -12.77 44.08
C PRO A 31 -9.40 -14.00 43.60
N PRO A 32 -9.90 -14.74 42.58
CA PRO A 32 -9.24 -15.95 42.12
C PRO A 32 -7.79 -15.63 41.74
N ALA A 33 -6.86 -16.37 42.36
CA ALA A 33 -5.44 -16.09 42.25
C ALA A 33 -5.01 -15.99 40.78
N GLN A 34 -4.08 -15.06 40.51
CA GLN A 34 -3.54 -14.82 39.17
C GLN A 34 -3.18 -16.16 38.52
N SER A 35 -3.84 -16.51 37.42
CA SER A 35 -3.49 -17.70 36.66
C SER A 35 -2.20 -17.43 35.90
N ALA A 36 -1.07 -17.58 36.61
CA ALA A 36 0.25 -17.57 36.02
C ALA A 36 0.27 -18.55 34.85
N LEU A 37 0.92 -18.15 33.75
CA LEU A 37 1.10 -19.02 32.60
C LEU A 37 1.81 -20.29 33.06
N SER A 38 1.20 -21.46 32.83
CA SER A 38 1.87 -22.71 33.19
C SER A 38 3.06 -22.92 32.25
N THR A 39 3.99 -23.80 32.61
CA THR A 39 5.18 -24.13 31.80
C THR A 39 4.83 -24.47 30.35
N GLY A 40 3.69 -25.11 30.10
CA GLY A 40 3.21 -25.42 28.75
C GLY A 40 2.56 -24.25 27.99
N ASP A 41 2.08 -23.21 28.67
CA ASP A 41 1.66 -21.96 28.02
C ASP A 41 2.90 -21.09 27.70
N VAL A 42 3.88 -21.05 28.61
CA VAL A 42 5.17 -20.34 28.40
C VAL A 42 5.95 -20.96 27.24
N ALA A 43 6.07 -22.29 27.17
CA ALA A 43 6.73 -22.98 26.08
C ALA A 43 6.03 -22.75 24.72
N ALA A 44 4.70 -22.67 24.71
CA ALA A 44 3.94 -22.36 23.50
C ALA A 44 4.12 -20.90 23.05
N VAL A 45 4.17 -19.93 23.98
CA VAL A 45 4.52 -18.53 23.67
C VAL A 45 5.94 -18.44 23.11
N ALA A 46 6.91 -19.11 23.72
CA ALA A 46 8.30 -19.11 23.26
C ALA A 46 8.42 -19.67 21.84
N LEU A 47 7.84 -20.84 21.58
CA LEU A 47 7.85 -21.48 20.26
C LEU A 47 7.15 -20.64 19.19
N LEU A 48 5.99 -20.05 19.52
CA LEU A 48 5.25 -19.18 18.61
C LEU A 48 6.06 -17.92 18.27
N ALA A 49 6.57 -17.23 19.29
CA ALA A 49 7.35 -16.01 19.12
C ALA A 49 8.65 -16.26 18.34
N SER A 50 9.40 -17.33 18.65
CA SER A 50 10.64 -17.66 17.93
C SER A 50 10.36 -18.11 16.50
N GLY A 51 9.28 -18.88 16.27
CA GLY A 51 8.91 -19.37 14.95
C GLY A 51 8.43 -18.26 14.02
N THR A 52 7.54 -17.39 14.51
CA THR A 52 7.07 -16.22 13.77
C THR A 52 8.20 -15.23 13.49
N LEU A 53 8.98 -14.84 14.51
CA LEU A 53 10.08 -13.89 14.30
C LEU A 53 11.16 -14.45 13.37
N LEU A 54 11.49 -15.74 13.45
CA LEU A 54 12.43 -16.37 12.52
C LEU A 54 11.88 -16.38 11.10
N GLY A 55 10.62 -16.79 10.91
CA GLY A 55 9.96 -16.81 9.60
C GLY A 55 9.97 -15.43 8.93
N TYR A 56 9.58 -14.38 9.67
CA TYR A 56 9.66 -13.01 9.19
C TYR A 56 11.12 -12.56 8.95
N THR A 57 12.05 -12.83 9.87
CA THR A 57 13.46 -12.40 9.75
C THR A 57 14.14 -12.99 8.50
N LEU A 58 13.78 -14.23 8.13
CA LEU A 58 14.27 -14.90 6.92
C LEU A 58 13.63 -14.37 5.63
N THR A 59 12.51 -13.65 5.71
CA THR A 59 11.73 -13.15 4.56
C THR A 59 11.67 -11.63 4.44
N LEU A 60 12.39 -10.88 5.31
CA LEU A 60 12.49 -9.42 5.26
C LEU A 60 13.01 -8.90 3.92
N TYR A 61 12.51 -7.74 3.48
CA TYR A 61 13.20 -6.96 2.44
C TYR A 61 14.66 -6.68 2.86
N PRO A 62 15.67 -6.89 1.99
CA PRO A 62 17.07 -6.63 2.30
C PRO A 62 17.43 -5.13 2.37
N SER A 63 16.52 -4.28 1.88
CA SER A 63 16.63 -2.82 1.82
C SER A 63 15.24 -2.21 1.96
N VAL A 64 15.04 -1.00 1.46
CA VAL A 64 13.75 -0.27 1.52
C VAL A 64 12.64 -1.03 0.77
N ALA A 65 11.49 -1.17 1.41
CA ALA A 65 10.29 -1.79 0.86
C ALA A 65 9.41 -0.80 0.10
N GLY A 66 8.32 -1.28 -0.50
CA GLY A 66 7.37 -0.47 -1.26
C GLY A 66 6.61 0.60 -0.45
N GLY A 67 5.99 1.52 -1.17
CA GLY A 67 5.08 2.52 -0.61
C GLY A 67 5.75 3.53 0.31
N ASP A 68 5.12 3.77 1.45
CA ASP A 68 5.49 4.82 2.40
C ASP A 68 6.80 4.52 3.14
N SER A 69 7.22 3.25 3.13
CA SER A 69 8.39 2.72 3.83
C SER A 69 9.66 3.56 3.64
N GLY A 70 9.96 3.99 2.41
CA GLY A 70 11.14 4.80 2.13
C GLY A 70 11.13 6.19 2.78
N GLU A 71 9.96 6.82 2.91
CA GLU A 71 9.84 8.08 3.66
C GLU A 71 9.88 7.84 5.16
N LEU A 72 9.09 6.88 5.66
CA LEU A 72 9.03 6.53 7.08
C LEU A 72 10.43 6.22 7.62
N VAL A 73 11.23 5.43 6.89
CA VAL A 73 12.62 5.11 7.28
C VAL A 73 13.55 6.32 7.12
N ALA A 74 13.42 7.14 6.06
CA ALA A 74 14.24 8.35 5.87
C ALA A 74 14.07 9.35 7.02
N GLU A 75 12.83 9.59 7.45
CA GLU A 75 12.53 10.45 8.59
C GLU A 75 12.96 9.80 9.90
N SER A 76 12.79 8.49 10.05
CA SER A 76 13.30 7.76 11.23
C SER A 76 14.82 7.88 11.38
N CYS A 77 15.59 7.79 10.29
CA CYS A 77 17.06 7.96 10.34
C CYS A 77 17.49 9.32 10.92
N HIS A 78 16.72 10.38 10.67
CA HIS A 78 17.09 11.77 10.99
C HIS A 78 16.27 12.41 12.11
N LEU A 79 15.28 11.70 12.65
CA LEU A 79 14.22 12.27 13.47
C LEU A 79 13.51 13.42 12.74
N GLY A 80 12.93 13.12 11.57
CA GLY A 80 12.10 14.02 10.77
C GLY A 80 10.58 13.86 10.99
N VAL A 81 9.80 14.50 10.12
CA VAL A 81 8.33 14.53 10.13
C VAL A 81 7.80 14.01 8.80
N SER A 82 7.20 12.82 8.86
CA SER A 82 6.57 12.10 7.74
C SER A 82 5.26 12.77 7.32
N HIS A 83 4.63 12.30 6.23
CA HIS A 83 3.33 12.80 5.79
C HIS A 83 2.21 12.71 6.86
N PRO A 84 1.14 13.52 6.78
CA PRO A 84 0.10 13.62 7.82
C PRO A 84 -0.56 12.26 8.18
N PRO A 85 -0.54 11.83 9.46
CA PRO A 85 -0.42 12.65 10.66
C PRO A 85 1.00 12.72 11.28
N GLY A 86 2.04 12.29 10.57
CA GLY A 86 3.44 12.44 10.96
C GLY A 86 4.05 11.27 11.75
N TYR A 87 3.23 10.31 12.17
CA TYR A 87 3.62 9.02 12.77
C TYR A 87 4.73 9.10 13.85
N PRO A 88 4.66 10.05 14.81
CA PRO A 88 5.80 10.37 15.67
C PRO A 88 6.31 9.19 16.50
N LEU A 89 5.43 8.30 16.97
CA LEU A 89 5.87 7.12 17.73
C LEU A 89 6.64 6.13 16.85
N PHE A 90 6.23 5.94 15.60
CA PHE A 90 6.95 5.09 14.64
C PHE A 90 8.35 5.66 14.39
N ASN A 91 8.44 6.94 14.02
CA ASN A 91 9.71 7.61 13.73
C ASN A 91 10.68 7.55 14.93
N MET A 92 10.19 7.79 16.15
CA MET A 92 11.00 7.73 17.37
C MET A 92 11.53 6.31 17.67
N VAL A 93 10.72 5.27 17.52
CA VAL A 93 11.14 3.88 17.83
C VAL A 93 12.01 3.30 16.72
N VAL A 94 11.70 3.56 15.45
CA VAL A 94 12.55 3.14 14.33
C VAL A 94 13.89 3.89 14.32
N HIS A 95 13.96 5.14 14.79
CA HIS A 95 15.23 5.80 15.05
C HIS A 95 16.11 5.01 16.03
N VAL A 96 15.53 4.50 17.13
CA VAL A 96 16.25 3.66 18.10
C VAL A 96 16.74 2.36 17.45
N PHE A 97 15.91 1.67 16.66
CA PHE A 97 16.30 0.43 15.97
C PHE A 97 17.41 0.69 14.93
N THR A 98 17.25 1.67 14.06
CA THR A 98 18.25 2.02 13.03
C THR A 98 19.60 2.43 13.65
N ARG A 99 19.57 3.21 14.75
CA ARG A 99 20.75 3.80 15.38
C ARG A 99 21.52 2.86 16.31
N PHE A 100 20.85 1.93 17.00
CA PHE A 100 21.42 1.13 18.09
C PHE A 100 21.35 -0.39 17.91
N LEU A 101 20.58 -0.93 16.96
CA LEU A 101 20.59 -2.37 16.69
C LEU A 101 21.93 -2.76 16.03
N PRO A 102 22.72 -3.69 16.60
CA PRO A 102 24.10 -3.95 16.17
C PRO A 102 24.21 -4.89 14.96
N PHE A 103 23.09 -5.29 14.36
CA PHE A 103 23.01 -6.18 13.20
C PHE A 103 22.05 -5.63 12.15
N GLY A 104 22.01 -6.28 10.97
CA GLY A 104 21.38 -5.74 9.77
C GLY A 104 22.30 -4.77 9.03
N GLU A 105 22.42 -4.96 7.72
CA GLU A 105 23.36 -4.18 6.88
C GLU A 105 22.91 -2.74 6.66
N THR A 106 21.61 -2.51 6.51
CA THR A 106 21.01 -1.22 6.12
C THR A 106 20.04 -0.72 7.19
N SER A 107 19.82 0.61 7.23
CA SER A 107 18.80 1.20 8.10
C SER A 107 17.41 0.70 7.76
N ALA A 108 17.09 0.50 6.47
CA ALA A 108 15.84 -0.13 6.06
C ALA A 108 15.68 -1.55 6.62
N TRP A 109 16.69 -2.42 6.54
CA TRP A 109 16.60 -3.76 7.12
C TRP A 109 16.30 -3.73 8.63
N ARG A 110 16.92 -2.82 9.38
CA ARG A 110 16.66 -2.65 10.84
C ARG A 110 15.23 -2.18 11.13
N ALA A 111 14.62 -1.42 10.22
CA ALA A 111 13.24 -0.99 10.30
C ALA A 111 12.26 -2.12 9.85
N ASN A 112 12.63 -2.93 8.86
CA ASN A 112 11.86 -4.11 8.45
C ASN A 112 11.82 -5.13 9.61
N PHE A 113 12.95 -5.34 10.28
CA PHE A 113 13.04 -6.18 11.49
C PHE A 113 12.21 -5.62 12.66
N PHE A 114 12.01 -4.30 12.75
CA PHE A 114 11.10 -3.70 13.73
C PHE A 114 9.63 -4.11 13.46
N SER A 115 9.15 -4.06 12.21
CA SER A 115 7.82 -4.58 11.84
C SER A 115 7.64 -6.04 12.25
N ALA A 116 8.62 -6.89 11.94
CA ALA A 116 8.60 -8.31 12.30
C ALA A 116 8.50 -8.54 13.81
N VAL A 117 9.21 -7.74 14.62
CA VAL A 117 9.09 -7.76 16.09
C VAL A 117 7.70 -7.30 16.54
N CYS A 118 7.13 -6.27 15.93
CA CYS A 118 5.78 -5.78 16.25
C CYS A 118 4.69 -6.82 15.97
N ASP A 119 4.63 -7.41 14.78
CA ASP A 119 3.61 -8.44 14.49
C ASP A 119 3.86 -9.73 15.28
N THR A 120 5.11 -10.09 15.60
CA THR A 120 5.39 -11.17 16.57
C THR A 120 4.76 -10.88 17.94
N VAL A 121 4.80 -9.63 18.41
CA VAL A 121 4.12 -9.21 19.65
C VAL A 121 2.60 -9.25 19.49
N ALA A 122 2.04 -8.84 18.35
CA ALA A 122 0.62 -8.96 18.05
C ALA A 122 0.12 -10.42 18.12
N VAL A 123 0.85 -11.33 17.46
CA VAL A 123 0.62 -12.78 17.45
C VAL A 123 0.62 -13.38 18.86
N VAL A 124 1.58 -13.01 19.70
CA VAL A 124 1.62 -13.44 21.11
C VAL A 124 0.43 -12.88 21.91
N LEU A 125 0.04 -11.63 21.69
CA LEU A 125 -1.10 -11.01 22.37
C LEU A 125 -2.45 -11.61 21.94
N ILE A 126 -2.60 -12.02 20.68
CA ILE A 126 -3.74 -12.80 20.18
C ILE A 126 -3.79 -14.17 20.87
N TYR A 127 -2.67 -14.89 20.93
CA TYR A 127 -2.57 -16.17 21.64
C TYR A 127 -2.98 -16.06 23.12
N LEU A 128 -2.45 -15.06 23.82
CA LEU A 128 -2.77 -14.80 25.24
C LEU A 128 -4.23 -14.37 25.46
N SER A 129 -4.79 -13.59 24.52
CA SER A 129 -6.21 -13.21 24.52
C SER A 129 -7.13 -14.42 24.35
N LEU A 130 -6.80 -15.31 23.41
CA LEU A 130 -7.52 -16.58 23.18
C LEU A 130 -7.46 -17.52 24.38
N LEU A 131 -6.29 -17.66 25.02
CA LEU A 131 -6.17 -18.42 26.27
C LEU A 131 -7.04 -17.83 27.39
N LEU A 132 -7.02 -16.51 27.58
CA LEU A 132 -7.80 -15.83 28.62
C LEU A 132 -9.32 -15.91 28.36
N TRP A 133 -9.73 -15.83 27.09
CA TRP A 133 -11.12 -16.01 26.68
C TRP A 133 -11.62 -17.42 27.00
N MET A 134 -10.89 -18.45 26.52
CA MET A 134 -11.24 -19.86 26.69
C MET A 134 -10.89 -20.44 28.07
N ALA A 135 -10.26 -19.67 28.96
CA ALA A 135 -9.90 -20.13 30.31
C ALA A 135 -11.06 -20.78 31.10
N PRO A 136 -12.29 -20.21 31.13
CA PRO A 136 -13.40 -20.75 31.92
C PRO A 136 -14.22 -21.85 31.21
N THR A 137 -14.00 -22.11 29.92
CA THR A 137 -14.83 -23.05 29.16
C THR A 137 -14.47 -24.51 29.40
N GLY A 138 -13.31 -24.78 30.01
CA GLY A 138 -12.78 -26.12 30.22
C GLY A 138 -12.43 -26.89 28.94
N TRP A 139 -12.45 -26.23 27.77
CA TRP A 139 -12.35 -26.90 26.48
C TRP A 139 -11.03 -27.66 26.28
N ALA A 140 -11.15 -28.93 25.89
CA ALA A 140 -10.04 -29.72 25.40
C ALA A 140 -9.46 -29.06 24.13
N GLY A 141 -8.13 -29.03 24.01
CA GLY A 141 -7.46 -28.44 22.84
C GLY A 141 -7.31 -26.91 22.83
N ARG A 142 -7.78 -26.16 23.84
CA ARG A 142 -7.75 -24.67 23.83
C ARG A 142 -6.38 -24.06 23.48
N ARG A 143 -5.28 -24.66 23.93
CA ARG A 143 -3.90 -24.24 23.61
C ARG A 143 -3.57 -24.39 22.13
N VAL A 144 -3.97 -25.52 21.55
CA VAL A 144 -3.73 -25.85 20.14
C VAL A 144 -4.52 -24.87 19.29
N ALA A 145 -5.82 -24.71 19.54
CA ALA A 145 -6.66 -23.76 18.81
C ALA A 145 -6.17 -22.30 18.92
N ALA A 146 -5.69 -21.88 20.10
CA ALA A 146 -5.09 -20.55 20.29
C ALA A 146 -3.78 -20.40 19.49
N PHE A 147 -2.90 -21.41 19.50
CA PHE A 147 -1.65 -21.41 18.75
C PHE A 147 -1.91 -21.38 17.23
N THR A 148 -2.82 -22.22 16.75
CA THR A 148 -3.21 -22.28 15.33
C THR A 148 -3.78 -20.96 14.84
N ALA A 149 -4.71 -20.35 15.58
CA ALA A 149 -5.30 -19.07 15.15
C ALA A 149 -4.27 -17.92 15.15
N ALA A 150 -3.36 -17.87 16.13
CA ALA A 150 -2.30 -16.88 16.16
C ALA A 150 -1.25 -17.11 15.06
N ALA A 151 -0.88 -18.36 14.76
CA ALA A 151 0.04 -18.70 13.68
C ALA A 151 -0.58 -18.50 12.28
N LEU A 152 -1.87 -18.77 12.11
CA LEU A 152 -2.58 -18.47 10.86
C LEU A 152 -2.78 -16.96 10.63
N PHE A 153 -2.91 -16.17 11.70
CA PHE A 153 -2.82 -14.70 11.61
C PHE A 153 -1.40 -14.28 11.20
N ALA A 154 -0.36 -14.83 11.85
CA ALA A 154 1.04 -14.50 11.56
C ALA A 154 1.41 -14.69 10.08
N PHE A 155 0.97 -15.81 9.50
CA PHE A 155 1.26 -16.18 8.11
C PHE A 155 0.04 -15.97 7.20
N SER A 156 -0.89 -15.07 7.53
CA SER A 156 -1.82 -14.54 6.52
C SER A 156 -1.03 -13.66 5.54
N PRO A 157 -1.31 -13.70 4.22
CA PRO A 157 -0.51 -12.96 3.26
C PRO A 157 -0.53 -11.46 3.53
N LEU A 158 -1.68 -10.92 3.99
CA LEU A 158 -1.77 -9.50 4.34
C LEU A 158 -0.90 -9.15 5.54
N ILE A 159 -0.93 -9.93 6.63
CA ILE A 159 -0.11 -9.66 7.83
C ILE A 159 1.37 -9.88 7.53
N TRP A 160 1.72 -10.99 6.89
CA TRP A 160 3.11 -11.34 6.58
C TRP A 160 3.76 -10.27 5.68
N THR A 161 3.05 -9.75 4.68
CA THR A 161 3.54 -8.66 3.80
C THR A 161 3.97 -7.40 4.57
N TYR A 162 3.19 -6.98 5.58
CA TYR A 162 3.52 -5.79 6.38
C TYR A 162 4.40 -6.09 7.60
N ALA A 163 4.56 -7.36 7.97
CA ALA A 163 5.59 -7.79 8.92
C ALA A 163 7.01 -7.80 8.32
N VAL A 164 7.15 -7.97 6.99
CA VAL A 164 8.48 -8.02 6.32
C VAL A 164 9.00 -6.67 5.80
N GLY A 165 8.18 -5.61 5.81
CA GLY A 165 8.55 -4.26 5.37
C GLY A 165 8.30 -3.19 6.46
N ALA A 166 9.15 -2.16 6.51
CA ALA A 166 9.05 -1.08 7.49
C ALA A 166 7.85 -0.16 7.21
N GLU A 167 6.72 -0.44 7.85
CA GLU A 167 5.42 0.18 7.59
C GLU A 167 4.59 0.26 8.89
N VAL A 168 3.67 1.22 8.98
CA VAL A 168 3.03 1.59 10.27
C VAL A 168 2.03 0.56 10.81
N PHE A 169 1.61 -0.39 9.96
CA PHE A 169 0.54 -1.34 10.24
C PHE A 169 0.95 -2.41 11.26
N ALA A 170 2.18 -2.94 11.22
CA ALA A 170 2.64 -3.97 12.16
C ALA A 170 2.61 -3.48 13.62
N LEU A 171 3.06 -2.24 13.86
CA LEU A 171 2.94 -1.59 15.17
C LEU A 171 1.47 -1.35 15.57
N ASN A 172 0.59 -1.06 14.60
CA ASN A 172 -0.84 -0.90 14.84
C ASN A 172 -1.56 -2.22 15.15
N ASN A 173 -1.14 -3.33 14.55
CA ASN A 173 -1.59 -4.69 14.90
C ASN A 173 -1.21 -5.02 16.34
N ALA A 174 0.03 -4.73 16.73
CA ALA A 174 0.51 -4.89 18.10
C ALA A 174 -0.32 -4.08 19.11
N PHE A 175 -0.63 -2.81 18.80
CA PHE A 175 -1.53 -1.99 19.63
C PHE A 175 -2.96 -2.53 19.67
N THR A 176 -3.53 -2.93 18.53
CA THR A 176 -4.88 -3.50 18.44
C THR A 176 -5.00 -4.77 19.29
N ALA A 177 -4.03 -5.68 19.19
CA ALA A 177 -3.96 -6.88 20.02
C ALA A 177 -3.72 -6.57 21.51
N LEU A 178 -2.92 -5.53 21.83
CA LEU A 178 -2.65 -5.09 23.20
C LEU A 178 -3.90 -4.51 23.89
N VAL A 179 -4.65 -3.62 23.22
CA VAL A 179 -5.87 -3.04 23.82
C VAL A 179 -6.97 -4.08 23.98
N VAL A 180 -7.08 -5.04 23.05
CA VAL A 180 -7.98 -6.20 23.21
C VAL A 180 -7.54 -7.10 24.37
N TYR A 181 -6.25 -7.42 24.50
CA TYR A 181 -5.73 -8.20 25.62
C TYR A 181 -5.96 -7.50 26.97
N LEU A 182 -5.69 -6.19 27.06
CA LEU A 182 -5.86 -5.38 28.26
C LEU A 182 -7.34 -5.19 28.64
N LEU A 183 -8.23 -5.06 27.65
CA LEU A 183 -9.68 -5.09 27.87
C LEU A 183 -10.10 -6.44 28.47
N LEU A 184 -9.70 -7.56 27.87
CA LEU A 184 -10.02 -8.90 28.39
C LEU A 184 -9.48 -9.08 29.82
N ARG A 185 -8.23 -8.69 30.08
CA ARG A 185 -7.62 -8.63 31.43
C ARG A 185 -8.48 -7.83 32.41
N TYR A 186 -8.84 -6.59 32.08
CA TYR A 186 -9.70 -5.73 32.89
C TYR A 186 -11.05 -6.41 33.16
N THR A 187 -11.73 -6.95 32.14
CA THR A 187 -13.06 -7.57 32.34
C THR A 187 -13.02 -8.80 33.25
N ARG A 188 -11.97 -9.63 33.15
CA ARG A 188 -11.87 -10.91 33.87
C ARG A 188 -11.29 -10.76 35.27
N CYS A 189 -10.28 -9.91 35.44
CA CYS A 189 -9.59 -9.71 36.72
C CYS A 189 -10.14 -8.53 37.53
N GLN A 190 -10.95 -7.65 36.92
CA GLN A 190 -11.42 -6.39 37.52
C GLN A 190 -10.27 -5.51 38.04
N ASP A 191 -9.12 -5.56 37.36
CA ASP A 191 -7.88 -4.87 37.70
C ASP A 191 -7.79 -3.48 37.03
N MET A 192 -7.59 -2.43 37.83
CA MET A 192 -7.49 -1.06 37.32
C MET A 192 -6.16 -0.81 36.60
N ARG A 193 -5.09 -1.56 36.91
CA ARG A 193 -3.80 -1.40 36.23
C ARG A 193 -3.95 -1.76 34.76
N SER A 194 -4.66 -2.84 34.44
CA SER A 194 -4.94 -3.24 33.06
C SER A 194 -5.77 -2.18 32.30
N ALA A 195 -6.69 -1.47 32.96
CA ALA A 195 -7.43 -0.35 32.35
C ALA A 195 -6.59 0.92 32.18
N LEU A 196 -5.71 1.25 33.14
CA LEU A 196 -4.80 2.40 33.07
C LEU A 196 -3.72 2.20 31.99
N TRP A 197 -3.13 1.00 31.92
CA TRP A 197 -2.25 0.61 30.82
C TRP A 197 -2.98 0.59 29.48
N GLY A 198 -4.28 0.24 29.46
CA GLY A 198 -5.12 0.35 28.28
C GLY A 198 -5.25 1.80 27.80
N ALA A 199 -5.59 2.72 28.69
CA ALA A 199 -5.69 4.16 28.37
C ALA A 199 -4.35 4.74 27.87
N PHE A 200 -3.22 4.38 28.50
CA PHE A 200 -1.89 4.77 28.03
C PHE A 200 -1.55 4.17 26.65
N ALA A 201 -1.87 2.90 26.42
CA ALA A 201 -1.66 2.23 25.15
C ALA A 201 -2.49 2.86 24.02
N CYS A 202 -3.74 3.28 24.29
CA CYS A 202 -4.55 4.05 23.35
C CYS A 202 -3.87 5.39 22.97
N GLY A 203 -3.42 6.16 23.97
CA GLY A 203 -2.71 7.42 23.69
C GLY A 203 -1.45 7.23 22.83
N LEU A 204 -0.70 6.15 23.06
CA LEU A 204 0.45 5.78 22.22
C LEU A 204 0.04 5.30 20.83
N ALA A 205 -1.01 4.48 20.70
CA ALA A 205 -1.46 3.97 19.41
C ALA A 205 -1.96 5.09 18.49
N MET A 206 -2.63 6.09 19.06
CA MET A 206 -2.98 7.34 18.38
C MET A 206 -1.76 8.16 17.93
N CYS A 207 -0.55 7.92 18.46
CA CYS A 207 0.71 8.47 17.97
C CYS A 207 1.39 7.62 16.88
N ASN A 208 0.85 6.43 16.58
CA ASN A 208 1.20 5.63 15.43
C ASN A 208 0.21 5.89 14.28
N GLN A 209 -0.93 5.20 14.23
CA GLN A 209 -1.86 5.24 13.09
C GLN A 209 -3.31 5.47 13.54
N HIS A 210 -3.92 6.54 13.04
CA HIS A 210 -5.23 7.04 13.51
C HIS A 210 -6.40 6.07 13.36
N THR A 211 -6.33 5.06 12.49
CA THR A 211 -7.42 4.08 12.32
C THR A 211 -7.70 3.24 13.57
N ILE A 212 -6.75 3.18 14.52
CA ILE A 212 -7.00 2.62 15.86
C ILE A 212 -8.16 3.30 16.60
N VAL A 213 -8.49 4.57 16.29
CA VAL A 213 -9.62 5.30 16.90
C VAL A 213 -10.96 4.56 16.75
N LEU A 214 -11.10 3.75 15.69
CA LEU A 214 -12.28 2.92 15.43
C LEU A 214 -12.40 1.72 16.38
N PHE A 215 -11.32 1.29 17.01
CA PHE A 215 -11.31 0.36 18.15
C PHE A 215 -11.43 1.11 19.48
N GLU A 216 -10.69 2.21 19.65
CA GLU A 216 -10.62 2.94 20.92
C GLU A 216 -11.95 3.54 21.33
N LEU A 217 -12.70 4.15 20.42
CA LEU A 217 -13.99 4.77 20.76
C LEU A 217 -14.99 3.74 21.35
N PRO A 218 -15.24 2.57 20.72
CA PRO A 218 -15.97 1.48 21.36
C PRO A 218 -15.37 1.01 22.69
N ILE A 219 -14.06 0.78 22.78
CA ILE A 219 -13.42 0.24 24.00
C ILE A 219 -13.55 1.22 25.18
N ILE A 220 -13.23 2.49 24.98
CA ILE A 220 -13.32 3.56 25.98
C ILE A 220 -14.78 3.75 26.41
N ALA A 221 -15.71 3.83 25.45
CA ALA A 221 -17.14 3.93 25.75
C ALA A 221 -17.64 2.72 26.56
N TRP A 222 -17.20 1.49 26.23
CA TRP A 222 -17.56 0.29 26.97
C TRP A 222 -16.97 0.27 28.39
N VAL A 223 -15.70 0.66 28.56
CA VAL A 223 -15.06 0.73 29.89
C VAL A 223 -15.76 1.77 30.77
N LEU A 224 -15.98 2.99 30.26
CA LEU A 224 -16.70 4.05 30.99
C LEU A 224 -18.15 3.63 31.30
N TRP A 225 -18.86 3.02 30.35
CA TRP A 225 -20.21 2.49 30.57
C TRP A 225 -20.23 1.37 31.61
N SER A 226 -19.24 0.46 31.61
CA SER A 226 -19.09 -0.59 32.62
C SER A 226 -18.93 0.00 34.03
N ARG A 227 -18.20 1.13 34.12
CA ARG A 227 -17.90 1.87 35.36
C ARG A 227 -18.98 2.86 35.78
N ARG A 228 -19.96 3.22 34.95
CA ARG A 228 -20.86 4.40 35.15
C ARG A 228 -21.66 4.51 36.46
N ARG A 229 -21.67 3.49 37.33
CA ARG A 229 -22.27 3.51 38.68
C ARG A 229 -21.24 3.63 39.82
N THR A 230 -19.96 3.47 39.51
CA THR A 230 -18.83 3.47 40.46
C THR A 230 -17.72 4.43 40.05
N LEU A 231 -17.72 4.93 38.80
CA LEU A 231 -16.68 5.78 38.23
C LEU A 231 -16.52 7.06 39.06
N TRP A 232 -15.43 7.15 39.80
CA TRP A 232 -15.13 8.37 40.56
C TRP A 232 -14.32 9.35 39.70
N TRP A 233 -14.43 10.65 39.99
CA TRP A 233 -13.71 11.68 39.22
C TRP A 233 -12.20 11.45 39.22
N LYS A 234 -11.64 10.84 40.28
CA LYS A 234 -10.22 10.46 40.34
C LYS A 234 -9.86 9.32 39.40
N GLU A 235 -10.71 8.30 39.24
CA GLU A 235 -10.50 7.23 38.26
C GLU A 235 -10.56 7.81 36.84
N PHE A 236 -11.55 8.67 36.55
CA PHE A 236 -11.65 9.36 35.27
C PHE A 236 -10.41 10.21 34.97
N ALA A 237 -9.98 11.05 35.91
CA ALA A 237 -8.77 11.85 35.77
C ALA A 237 -7.49 11.00 35.61
N GLN A 238 -7.42 9.83 36.23
CA GLN A 238 -6.32 8.87 36.01
C GLN A 238 -6.35 8.25 34.61
N PHE A 239 -7.52 7.90 34.07
CA PHE A 239 -7.64 7.42 32.68
C PHE A 239 -7.28 8.53 31.67
N THR A 240 -7.80 9.75 31.86
CA THR A 240 -7.45 10.91 31.02
C THR A 240 -5.96 11.24 31.11
N GLY A 241 -5.37 11.22 32.31
CA GLY A 241 -3.94 11.46 32.51
C GLY A 241 -3.06 10.38 31.87
N ALA A 242 -3.45 9.11 31.96
CA ALA A 242 -2.76 8.00 31.30
C ALA A 242 -2.82 8.12 29.76
N PHE A 243 -3.99 8.44 29.21
CA PHE A 243 -4.15 8.68 27.76
C PHE A 243 -3.35 9.90 27.29
N ALA A 244 -3.40 11.01 28.02
CA ALA A 244 -2.61 12.21 27.71
C ALA A 244 -1.09 11.96 27.81
N LEU A 245 -0.63 11.14 28.75
CA LEU A 245 0.77 10.70 28.83
C LEU A 245 1.17 9.82 27.63
N GLY A 246 0.24 9.03 27.09
CA GLY A 246 0.44 8.26 25.86
C GLY A 246 0.58 9.17 24.62
N LEU A 247 -0.07 10.33 24.61
CA LEU A 247 0.00 11.31 23.51
C LEU A 247 1.29 12.14 23.47
N MET A 248 2.20 11.99 24.43
CA MET A 248 3.45 12.78 24.51
C MET A 248 4.36 12.72 23.25
N PRO A 249 4.44 11.64 22.44
CA PRO A 249 5.21 11.65 21.20
C PRO A 249 4.83 12.76 20.20
N TYR A 250 3.60 13.29 20.25
CA TYR A 250 3.23 14.45 19.42
C TYR A 250 4.06 15.72 19.70
N ILE A 251 4.63 15.86 20.90
CA ILE A 251 5.48 16.99 21.29
C ILE A 251 6.84 16.96 20.57
N TYR A 252 7.29 15.79 20.11
CA TYR A 252 8.57 15.65 19.42
C TYR A 252 8.57 16.32 18.02
N MET A 253 7.43 16.33 17.30
CA MET A 253 7.34 16.94 15.96
C MET A 253 7.67 18.44 15.90
N PRO A 254 7.09 19.33 16.72
CA PRO A 254 7.49 20.74 16.74
C PRO A 254 8.95 20.92 17.20
N ILE A 255 9.43 20.11 18.15
CA ILE A 255 10.83 20.20 18.62
C ILE A 255 11.81 19.94 17.47
N THR A 256 11.63 18.84 16.72
CA THR A 256 12.56 18.53 15.63
C THR A 256 12.40 19.48 14.44
N ALA A 257 11.18 19.94 14.14
CA ALA A 257 10.94 20.92 13.08
C ALA A 257 11.58 22.30 13.36
N ILE A 258 11.86 22.64 14.62
CA ILE A 258 12.54 23.89 15.00
C ILE A 258 14.07 23.67 15.16
N TRP A 259 14.50 22.56 15.76
CA TRP A 259 15.92 22.35 16.11
C TRP A 259 16.74 21.55 15.09
N ASN A 260 16.09 20.75 14.24
CA ASN A 260 16.73 19.88 13.26
C ASN A 260 15.92 19.80 11.94
N PRO A 261 15.50 20.94 11.35
CA PRO A 261 14.58 20.95 10.20
C PRO A 261 15.18 20.27 8.98
N GLN A 262 14.50 19.23 8.48
CA GLN A 262 14.97 18.41 7.38
C GLN A 262 14.35 18.83 6.03
N PRO A 263 15.16 19.06 4.97
CA PRO A 263 14.66 19.11 3.60
C PRO A 263 13.76 17.90 3.30
N GLY A 264 12.57 18.17 2.79
CA GLY A 264 11.53 17.17 2.50
C GLY A 264 10.57 16.82 3.65
N SER A 265 10.78 17.23 4.90
CA SER A 265 9.79 16.93 5.97
C SER A 265 8.46 17.65 5.69
N TRP A 266 7.36 16.93 5.89
CA TRP A 266 6.02 17.42 5.58
C TRP A 266 5.49 18.42 6.60
N GLY A 267 4.64 19.34 6.13
CA GLY A 267 3.95 20.31 6.96
C GLY A 267 4.85 21.42 7.52
N ASP A 268 4.25 22.55 7.89
CA ASP A 268 4.80 23.36 8.97
C ASP A 268 4.17 22.90 10.28
N VAL A 269 4.95 22.29 11.15
CA VAL A 269 4.53 21.87 12.50
C VAL A 269 5.20 22.72 13.60
N THR A 270 5.87 23.81 13.24
CA THR A 270 6.53 24.71 14.20
C THR A 270 5.53 25.57 14.99
N THR A 271 4.32 25.76 14.45
CA THR A 271 3.21 26.46 15.09
C THR A 271 2.14 25.48 15.60
N LEU A 272 1.41 25.86 16.66
CA LEU A 272 0.29 25.03 17.17
C LEU A 272 -0.80 24.82 16.12
N ALA A 273 -1.09 25.83 15.30
CA ALA A 273 -2.07 25.72 14.22
C ALA A 273 -1.61 24.73 13.14
N GLY A 274 -0.34 24.82 12.71
CA GLY A 274 0.26 23.90 11.75
C GLY A 274 0.39 22.46 12.27
N LEU A 275 0.75 22.29 13.55
CA LEU A 275 0.75 21.00 14.22
C LEU A 275 -0.67 20.37 14.25
N ILE A 276 -1.71 21.13 14.60
CA ILE A 276 -3.10 20.65 14.57
C ILE A 276 -3.52 20.34 13.13
N HIS A 277 -3.17 21.16 12.14
CA HIS A 277 -3.45 20.93 10.72
C HIS A 277 -2.86 19.62 10.21
N HIS A 278 -1.60 19.34 10.59
CA HIS A 278 -0.89 18.12 10.25
C HIS A 278 -1.48 16.89 10.96
N ILE A 279 -1.71 16.97 12.28
CA ILE A 279 -2.33 15.87 13.05
C ILE A 279 -3.74 15.57 12.49
N CYS A 280 -4.56 16.59 12.24
CA CYS A 280 -5.91 16.42 11.69
C CYS A 280 -5.94 16.06 10.19
N ARG A 281 -4.79 15.82 9.54
CA ARG A 281 -4.70 15.37 8.13
C ARG A 281 -5.48 16.28 7.16
N VAL A 282 -5.47 17.59 7.42
CA VAL A 282 -6.31 18.57 6.69
C VAL A 282 -5.95 18.64 5.21
N ASP A 283 -4.66 18.47 4.87
CA ASP A 283 -4.16 18.38 3.48
C ASP A 283 -4.77 17.24 2.65
N TYR A 284 -5.33 16.19 3.29
CA TYR A 284 -6.09 15.12 2.64
C TYR A 284 -7.61 15.32 2.72
N GLY A 285 -8.10 16.25 3.53
CA GLY A 285 -9.53 16.42 3.86
C GLY A 285 -10.00 15.73 5.14
N THR A 286 -9.09 15.48 6.10
CA THR A 286 -9.34 14.92 7.44
C THR A 286 -9.85 13.47 7.46
N PHE A 287 -11.07 13.23 6.98
CA PHE A 287 -11.75 11.93 6.98
C PHE A 287 -11.69 11.21 5.63
N ARG A 288 -10.65 11.49 4.84
CA ARG A 288 -10.36 10.85 3.55
C ARG A 288 -9.03 10.08 3.62
N LEU A 289 -8.91 9.07 2.77
CA LEU A 289 -7.66 8.36 2.52
C LEU A 289 -6.89 8.99 1.35
N TYR A 290 -7.61 9.45 0.32
CA TYR A 290 -7.03 9.93 -0.93
C TYR A 290 -7.47 11.37 -1.25
N ALA A 291 -6.57 12.19 -1.80
CA ALA A 291 -6.80 13.61 -2.08
C ALA A 291 -7.53 13.87 -3.43
N SER A 292 -8.47 12.99 -3.79
CA SER A 292 -9.26 13.08 -5.03
C SER A 292 -10.75 13.36 -4.78
N ASN A 293 -11.43 13.85 -5.82
CA ASN A 293 -12.89 13.99 -5.92
C ASN A 293 -13.50 13.05 -6.99
N GLU A 294 -12.74 12.08 -7.47
CA GLU A 294 -13.20 11.07 -8.43
C GLU A 294 -14.28 10.15 -7.82
N ALA A 295 -15.15 9.63 -8.70
CA ALA A 295 -16.11 8.60 -8.33
C ALA A 295 -15.36 7.33 -7.92
N ASN A 296 -15.85 6.68 -6.87
CA ASN A 296 -15.24 5.50 -6.28
C ASN A 296 -16.32 4.53 -5.77
N GLU A 297 -15.91 3.31 -5.47
CA GLU A 297 -16.78 2.17 -5.20
C GLU A 297 -17.50 2.28 -3.85
N ASP A 298 -18.67 1.66 -3.75
CA ASP A 298 -19.55 1.82 -2.60
C ASP A 298 -19.17 0.92 -1.40
N LEU A 299 -19.87 1.15 -0.28
CA LEU A 299 -19.73 0.36 0.95
C LEU A 299 -19.89 -1.15 0.69
N TRP A 300 -20.84 -1.56 -0.15
CA TRP A 300 -21.13 -2.97 -0.38
C TRP A 300 -20.06 -3.66 -1.23
N THR A 301 -19.54 -3.01 -2.28
CA THR A 301 -18.38 -3.52 -3.02
C THR A 301 -17.16 -3.70 -2.12
N ARG A 302 -16.85 -2.70 -1.27
CA ARG A 302 -15.70 -2.77 -0.35
C ARG A 302 -15.85 -3.88 0.69
N LEU A 303 -17.04 -4.03 1.28
CA LEU A 303 -17.34 -5.12 2.23
C LEU A 303 -17.35 -6.51 1.57
N TYR A 304 -17.82 -6.60 0.32
CA TYR A 304 -17.79 -7.85 -0.46
C TYR A 304 -16.37 -8.30 -0.74
N LEU A 305 -15.49 -7.40 -1.21
CA LEU A 305 -14.09 -7.72 -1.51
C LEU A 305 -13.30 -8.13 -0.27
N TYR A 306 -13.50 -7.45 0.88
CA TYR A 306 -12.98 -7.93 2.16
C TYR A 306 -13.45 -9.37 2.48
N GLY A 307 -14.71 -9.68 2.23
CA GLY A 307 -15.27 -11.02 2.43
C GLY A 307 -14.67 -12.08 1.50
N VAL A 308 -14.35 -11.71 0.26
CA VAL A 308 -13.64 -12.57 -0.70
C VAL A 308 -12.21 -12.84 -0.20
N ASP A 309 -11.44 -11.81 0.11
CA ASP A 309 -10.04 -12.00 0.52
C ASP A 309 -9.90 -12.64 1.90
N LEU A 310 -10.84 -12.41 2.83
CA LEU A 310 -10.89 -13.16 4.08
C LEU A 310 -11.11 -14.68 3.87
N SER A 311 -11.89 -15.05 2.85
CA SER A 311 -12.15 -16.46 2.47
C SER A 311 -11.01 -17.09 1.68
N ASP A 312 -10.45 -16.34 0.73
CA ASP A 312 -9.62 -16.90 -0.33
C ASP A 312 -8.14 -16.52 -0.19
N ARG A 313 -7.79 -15.41 0.48
CA ARG A 313 -6.40 -15.04 0.82
C ARG A 313 -6.04 -15.44 2.26
N GLU A 314 -6.77 -14.90 3.24
CA GLU A 314 -6.32 -14.86 4.64
C GLU A 314 -6.37 -16.20 5.39
N ILE A 315 -7.42 -17.01 5.22
CA ILE A 315 -7.64 -18.25 5.98
C ILE A 315 -7.68 -19.45 5.02
N PRO A 316 -6.94 -20.56 5.29
CA PRO A 316 -6.78 -21.63 4.32
C PRO A 316 -8.06 -22.47 4.15
N LEU A 317 -8.16 -23.15 3.00
CA LEU A 317 -9.22 -24.10 2.66
C LEU A 317 -10.66 -23.51 2.75
N ARG A 318 -10.82 -22.18 2.60
CA ARG A 318 -12.09 -21.44 2.76
C ARG A 318 -12.76 -21.67 4.12
N LEU A 319 -11.97 -21.98 5.16
CA LEU A 319 -12.48 -22.27 6.50
C LEU A 319 -12.94 -21.02 7.28
N ALA A 320 -12.72 -19.82 6.73
CA ALA A 320 -13.09 -18.54 7.33
C ALA A 320 -14.53 -18.54 7.86
N PHE A 321 -15.52 -18.35 6.97
CA PHE A 321 -16.92 -18.19 7.36
C PHE A 321 -17.47 -19.31 8.27
N PRO A 322 -17.28 -20.63 8.00
CA PRO A 322 -17.84 -21.66 8.87
C PRO A 322 -17.21 -21.67 10.27
N VAL A 323 -15.89 -21.49 10.41
CA VAL A 323 -15.23 -21.52 11.73
C VAL A 323 -15.46 -20.21 12.49
N ILE A 324 -15.42 -19.06 11.82
CA ILE A 324 -15.76 -17.75 12.40
C ILE A 324 -17.21 -17.74 12.90
N ALA A 325 -18.17 -18.25 12.11
CA ALA A 325 -19.57 -18.31 12.53
C ALA A 325 -19.78 -19.17 13.79
N VAL A 326 -19.09 -20.33 13.88
CA VAL A 326 -19.06 -21.11 15.13
C VAL A 326 -18.43 -20.30 16.26
N GLY A 327 -17.33 -19.60 16.02
CA GLY A 327 -16.68 -18.71 16.98
C GLY A 327 -17.62 -17.65 17.55
N ILE A 328 -18.26 -16.87 16.68
CA ILE A 328 -19.25 -15.84 17.02
C ILE A 328 -20.38 -16.45 17.87
N LEU A 329 -20.99 -17.56 17.41
CA LEU A 329 -22.05 -18.25 18.16
C LEU A 329 -21.59 -18.70 19.55
N GLN A 330 -20.33 -19.08 19.74
CA GLN A 330 -19.78 -19.44 21.05
C GLN A 330 -19.38 -18.24 21.91
N THR A 331 -19.09 -17.06 21.32
CA THR A 331 -18.99 -15.82 22.11
C THR A 331 -20.34 -15.39 22.68
N LEU A 332 -21.43 -15.62 21.94
CA LEU A 332 -22.79 -15.24 22.34
C LEU A 332 -23.48 -16.27 23.26
N ARG A 333 -23.05 -17.53 23.25
CA ARG A 333 -23.64 -18.61 24.07
C ARG A 333 -23.34 -18.45 25.56
N GLY A 334 -24.38 -18.63 26.38
CA GLY A 334 -24.33 -18.61 27.84
C GLY A 334 -25.10 -17.44 28.45
N SER A 335 -26.14 -17.72 29.23
CA SER A 335 -27.06 -16.73 29.78
C SER A 335 -26.35 -15.66 30.63
N ALA A 336 -26.42 -14.39 30.18
CA ALA A 336 -25.99 -13.18 30.88
C ALA A 336 -24.52 -13.08 31.36
N GLY A 337 -23.68 -14.08 31.06
CA GLY A 337 -22.27 -14.13 31.47
C GLY A 337 -21.37 -13.08 30.81
N MET A 338 -20.17 -12.87 31.36
CA MET A 338 -19.22 -11.87 30.86
C MET A 338 -18.82 -12.13 29.39
N ASN A 339 -18.66 -13.40 28.98
CA ASN A 339 -18.35 -13.75 27.59
C ASN A 339 -19.44 -13.32 26.62
N CYS A 340 -20.73 -13.47 26.97
CA CYS A 340 -21.85 -13.02 26.13
C CYS A 340 -21.81 -11.49 25.94
N LYS A 341 -21.54 -10.74 27.01
CA LYS A 341 -21.40 -9.26 26.97
C LYS A 341 -20.21 -8.82 26.13
N LEU A 342 -19.08 -9.52 26.24
CA LEU A 342 -17.89 -9.31 25.42
C LEU A 342 -18.10 -9.71 23.96
N GLY A 343 -18.85 -10.77 23.67
CA GLY A 343 -19.17 -11.22 22.32
C GLY A 343 -19.99 -10.18 21.58
N TRP A 344 -21.08 -9.71 22.20
CA TRP A 344 -21.87 -8.59 21.68
C TRP A 344 -21.03 -7.31 21.50
N PHE A 345 -20.12 -7.02 22.43
CA PHE A 345 -19.20 -5.88 22.29
C PHE A 345 -18.25 -6.04 21.10
N MET A 346 -17.61 -7.20 20.93
CA MET A 346 -16.70 -7.46 19.80
C MET A 346 -17.42 -7.37 18.47
N ILE A 347 -18.66 -7.87 18.36
CA ILE A 347 -19.49 -7.72 17.17
C ILE A 347 -19.77 -6.24 16.91
N ALA A 348 -20.21 -5.48 17.92
CA ALA A 348 -20.50 -4.06 17.77
C ALA A 348 -19.27 -3.23 17.37
N MET A 349 -18.11 -3.50 17.98
CA MET A 349 -16.83 -2.85 17.68
C MET A 349 -16.34 -3.17 16.26
N TYR A 350 -16.40 -4.45 15.86
CA TYR A 350 -16.05 -4.90 14.51
C TYR A 350 -16.99 -4.30 13.46
N SER A 351 -18.31 -4.35 13.67
CA SER A 351 -19.28 -3.73 12.76
C SER A 351 -19.13 -2.21 12.70
N PHE A 352 -18.79 -1.54 13.81
CA PHE A 352 -18.47 -0.12 13.81
C PHE A 352 -17.24 0.20 12.95
N TYR A 353 -16.13 -0.52 13.13
CA TYR A 353 -14.95 -0.37 12.26
C TYR A 353 -15.32 -0.61 10.79
N MET A 354 -15.92 -1.76 10.49
CA MET A 354 -16.17 -2.20 9.11
C MET A 354 -17.16 -1.30 8.37
N VAL A 355 -18.17 -0.74 9.04
CA VAL A 355 -19.08 0.22 8.42
C VAL A 355 -18.43 1.60 8.31
N VAL A 356 -17.83 2.14 9.38
CA VAL A 356 -17.30 3.51 9.37
C VAL A 356 -16.09 3.65 8.45
N PHE A 357 -15.12 2.71 8.49
CA PHE A 357 -13.96 2.77 7.61
C PHE A 357 -14.37 2.73 6.14
N HIS A 358 -15.16 1.74 5.72
CA HIS A 358 -15.57 1.60 4.31
C HIS A 358 -16.60 2.62 3.84
N SER A 359 -17.23 3.39 4.74
CA SER A 359 -18.07 4.54 4.39
C SER A 359 -17.26 5.84 4.23
N LEU A 360 -16.00 5.88 4.70
CA LEU A 360 -15.09 7.02 4.60
C LEU A 360 -13.94 6.78 3.60
N ALA A 361 -13.64 5.51 3.28
CA ALA A 361 -12.62 5.12 2.32
C ALA A 361 -13.01 5.56 0.90
N ASN A 362 -12.32 6.59 0.38
CA ASN A 362 -12.58 7.21 -0.92
C ASN A 362 -11.53 6.83 -1.99
N LEU A 363 -10.98 5.62 -1.91
CA LEU A 363 -9.98 5.08 -2.82
C LEU A 363 -10.67 4.46 -4.06
N PRO A 364 -10.27 4.78 -5.31
CA PRO A 364 -10.75 4.09 -6.52
C PRO A 364 -10.13 2.69 -6.62
N ILE A 365 -10.80 1.68 -6.07
CA ILE A 365 -10.28 0.31 -5.93
C ILE A 365 -10.47 -0.56 -7.18
N SER A 366 -10.88 0.04 -8.29
CA SER A 366 -10.76 -0.52 -9.65
C SER A 366 -9.33 -0.50 -10.18
N GLU A 367 -8.40 0.23 -9.54
CA GLU A 367 -6.96 0.15 -9.78
C GLU A 367 -6.28 -0.80 -8.78
N GLY A 368 -5.51 -1.77 -9.26
CA GLY A 368 -4.89 -2.81 -8.42
C GLY A 368 -4.05 -2.26 -7.26
N LEU A 369 -3.16 -1.30 -7.52
CA LEU A 369 -2.29 -0.71 -6.49
C LEU A 369 -3.12 0.00 -5.40
N ILE A 370 -4.22 0.63 -5.79
CA ILE A 370 -5.13 1.36 -4.90
C ILE A 370 -5.98 0.37 -4.09
N TYR A 371 -6.35 -0.78 -4.66
CA TYR A 371 -6.87 -1.92 -3.92
C TYR A 371 -5.85 -2.42 -2.88
N GLY A 372 -4.58 -2.60 -3.26
CA GLY A 372 -3.47 -2.94 -2.38
C GLY A 372 -3.26 -1.96 -1.22
N VAL A 373 -3.43 -0.66 -1.47
CA VAL A 373 -3.44 0.39 -0.43
C VAL A 373 -4.65 0.26 0.51
N GLN A 374 -5.83 -0.08 0.00
CA GLN A 374 -7.00 -0.31 0.86
C GLN A 374 -6.85 -1.56 1.73
N MET A 375 -6.32 -2.66 1.18
CA MET A 375 -6.18 -3.93 1.89
C MET A 375 -5.43 -3.77 3.22
N ARG A 376 -4.43 -2.87 3.30
CA ARG A 376 -3.62 -2.65 4.51
C ARG A 376 -4.46 -2.36 5.77
N PHE A 377 -5.61 -1.72 5.61
CA PHE A 377 -6.51 -1.34 6.71
C PHE A 377 -7.40 -2.48 7.23
N TRP A 378 -7.36 -3.66 6.60
CA TRP A 378 -8.10 -4.85 7.01
C TRP A 378 -7.39 -5.68 8.10
N GLN A 379 -6.12 -5.38 8.37
CA GLN A 379 -5.31 -6.07 9.38
C GLN A 379 -5.89 -5.94 10.80
N GLN A 380 -6.36 -4.74 11.18
CA GLN A 380 -6.95 -4.51 12.50
C GLN A 380 -8.27 -5.30 12.71
N PRO A 381 -9.25 -5.28 11.76
CA PRO A 381 -10.36 -6.24 11.75
C PRO A 381 -9.92 -7.70 11.86
N ASN A 382 -8.84 -8.10 11.18
CA ASN A 382 -8.36 -9.47 11.20
C ASN A 382 -7.92 -9.92 12.62
N VAL A 383 -7.41 -9.04 13.48
CA VAL A 383 -7.16 -9.35 14.92
C VAL A 383 -8.44 -9.88 15.61
N VAL A 384 -9.60 -9.28 15.33
CA VAL A 384 -10.90 -9.73 15.87
C VAL A 384 -11.35 -11.04 15.21
N VAL A 385 -11.20 -11.13 13.89
CA VAL A 385 -11.66 -12.28 13.11
C VAL A 385 -10.89 -13.56 13.42
N PHE A 386 -9.55 -13.49 13.50
CA PHE A 386 -8.72 -14.61 13.95
C PHE A 386 -8.97 -14.95 15.44
N THR A 387 -9.37 -13.98 16.28
CA THR A 387 -9.87 -14.28 17.63
C THR A 387 -11.17 -15.10 17.59
N TRP A 388 -12.15 -14.76 16.73
CA TRP A 388 -13.33 -15.61 16.56
C TRP A 388 -12.98 -16.98 15.96
N PHE A 389 -12.09 -17.05 14.97
CA PHE A 389 -11.62 -18.31 14.38
C PHE A 389 -11.01 -19.23 15.45
N GLY A 390 -10.14 -18.71 16.33
CA GLY A 390 -9.55 -19.48 17.43
C GLY A 390 -10.57 -19.98 18.46
N ILE A 391 -11.60 -19.19 18.76
CA ILE A 391 -12.72 -19.61 19.62
C ILE A 391 -13.57 -20.70 18.94
N GLY A 392 -13.83 -20.58 17.63
CA GLY A 392 -14.55 -21.57 16.84
C GLY A 392 -13.79 -22.90 16.76
N LEU A 393 -12.52 -22.85 16.41
CA LEU A 393 -11.61 -24.00 16.37
C LEU A 393 -11.47 -24.67 17.74
N GLY A 394 -11.40 -23.89 18.82
CA GLY A 394 -11.36 -24.40 20.20
C GLY A 394 -12.63 -25.17 20.59
N TYR A 395 -13.80 -24.68 20.19
CA TYR A 395 -15.06 -25.41 20.37
C TYR A 395 -15.12 -26.68 19.52
N ILE A 396 -14.70 -26.63 18.25
CA ILE A 396 -14.71 -27.78 17.34
C ILE A 396 -13.78 -28.89 17.85
N ALA A 397 -12.55 -28.56 18.26
CA ALA A 397 -11.60 -29.51 18.83
C ALA A 397 -12.13 -30.16 20.12
N ASN A 398 -12.77 -29.36 20.99
CA ASN A 398 -13.43 -29.88 22.19
C ASN A 398 -14.61 -30.81 21.85
N LEU A 399 -15.47 -30.44 20.90
CA LEU A 399 -16.60 -31.26 20.47
C LEU A 399 -16.14 -32.60 19.88
N PHE A 400 -15.11 -32.58 19.02
CA PHE A 400 -14.50 -33.78 18.45
C PHE A 400 -13.93 -34.71 19.55
N SER A 401 -13.20 -34.14 20.52
CA SER A 401 -12.67 -34.88 21.67
C SER A 401 -13.78 -35.49 22.55
N GLN A 402 -14.92 -34.82 22.70
CA GLN A 402 -16.08 -35.33 23.44
C GLN A 402 -16.84 -36.44 22.68
N VAL A 403 -16.98 -36.32 21.35
CA VAL A 403 -17.69 -37.30 20.51
C VAL A 403 -16.86 -38.57 20.33
N VAL A 404 -15.60 -38.46 19.87
CA VAL A 404 -14.71 -39.61 19.63
C VAL A 404 -14.24 -40.23 20.93
N GLY A 405 -13.91 -39.40 21.92
CA GLY A 405 -13.38 -39.83 23.20
C GLY A 405 -14.41 -40.33 24.21
N ARG A 406 -15.69 -40.48 23.83
CA ARG A 406 -16.83 -40.67 24.75
C ARG A 406 -16.63 -41.84 25.73
N ASN A 407 -16.07 -42.96 25.26
CA ASN A 407 -15.99 -44.22 26.00
C ASN A 407 -14.57 -44.66 26.41
N SER A 408 -13.50 -43.93 26.07
CA SER A 408 -12.12 -44.37 26.38
C SER A 408 -11.12 -43.22 26.54
N LYS A 409 -10.21 -43.35 27.51
CA LYS A 409 -9.05 -42.45 27.69
C LYS A 409 -8.12 -42.48 26.47
N VAL A 410 -7.93 -43.65 25.85
CA VAL A 410 -7.10 -43.81 24.63
C VAL A 410 -7.74 -43.04 23.48
N ALA A 411 -9.06 -43.19 23.28
CA ALA A 411 -9.79 -42.46 22.24
C ALA A 411 -9.73 -40.93 22.43
N LYS A 412 -9.77 -40.43 23.68
CA LYS A 412 -9.53 -39.00 23.96
C LYS A 412 -8.11 -38.55 23.58
N SER A 413 -7.11 -39.37 23.86
CA SER A 413 -5.71 -39.09 23.48
C SER A 413 -5.54 -39.05 21.96
N VAL A 414 -6.02 -40.08 21.25
CA VAL A 414 -5.98 -40.14 19.78
C VAL A 414 -6.71 -38.96 19.16
N ALA A 415 -7.90 -38.61 19.65
CA ALA A 415 -8.64 -37.44 19.17
C ALA A 415 -7.86 -36.12 19.37
N SER A 416 -7.16 -35.97 20.51
CA SER A 416 -6.29 -34.82 20.77
C SER A 416 -5.10 -34.76 19.81
N THR A 417 -4.45 -35.91 19.53
CA THR A 417 -3.34 -35.99 18.57
C THR A 417 -3.81 -35.68 17.15
N VAL A 418 -4.97 -36.20 16.72
CA VAL A 418 -5.57 -35.88 15.41
C VAL A 418 -5.87 -34.38 15.29
N CYS A 419 -6.43 -33.74 16.33
CA CYS A 419 -6.60 -32.28 16.32
C CYS A 419 -5.28 -31.51 16.24
N GLN A 420 -4.21 -31.98 16.89
CA GLN A 420 -2.88 -31.37 16.82
C GLN A 420 -2.27 -31.51 15.42
N VAL A 421 -2.31 -32.69 14.81
CA VAL A 421 -1.82 -32.93 13.44
C VAL A 421 -2.61 -32.10 12.43
N ALA A 422 -3.94 -32.05 12.52
CA ALA A 422 -4.76 -31.21 11.65
C ALA A 422 -4.45 -29.71 11.82
N CYS A 423 -4.21 -29.24 13.04
CA CYS A 423 -3.80 -27.87 13.30
C CYS A 423 -2.43 -27.53 12.71
N LEU A 424 -1.43 -28.41 12.87
CA LEU A 424 -0.11 -28.23 12.26
C LEU A 424 -0.19 -28.26 10.72
N ALA A 425 -1.04 -29.12 10.15
CA ALA A 425 -1.27 -29.16 8.71
C ALA A 425 -1.90 -27.86 8.18
N LEU A 426 -2.83 -27.22 8.91
CA LEU A 426 -3.38 -25.91 8.53
C LEU A 426 -2.29 -24.83 8.51
N ILE A 427 -1.41 -24.78 9.52
CA ILE A 427 -0.29 -23.83 9.57
C ILE A 427 0.69 -24.10 8.42
N ALA A 428 1.03 -25.37 8.16
CA ALA A 428 1.93 -25.75 7.08
C ALA A 428 1.37 -25.40 5.69
N VAL A 429 0.07 -25.64 5.44
CA VAL A 429 -0.62 -25.23 4.20
C VAL A 429 -0.63 -23.70 4.04
N GLN A 430 -0.85 -22.97 5.13
CA GLN A 430 -0.85 -21.51 5.11
C GLN A 430 0.53 -20.94 4.75
N ILE A 431 1.59 -21.42 5.42
CA ILE A 431 2.97 -21.01 5.13
C ILE A 431 3.33 -21.39 3.69
N TRP A 432 3.14 -22.65 3.30
CA TRP A 432 3.48 -23.15 1.96
C TRP A 432 2.80 -22.35 0.84
N ARG A 433 1.53 -21.97 1.02
CA ARG A 433 0.75 -21.24 0.00
C ARG A 433 1.24 -19.80 -0.23
N TRP A 434 1.80 -19.15 0.79
CA TRP A 434 2.11 -17.72 0.75
C TRP A 434 3.59 -17.37 0.87
N HIS A 435 4.45 -18.34 1.17
CA HIS A 435 5.90 -18.12 1.28
C HIS A 435 6.51 -17.51 0.01
N GLU A 436 6.10 -17.95 -1.18
CA GLU A 436 6.65 -17.43 -2.44
C GLU A 436 6.28 -15.95 -2.69
N LEU A 437 5.11 -15.50 -2.23
CA LEU A 437 4.69 -14.10 -2.29
C LEU A 437 5.30 -13.25 -1.17
N CYS A 438 5.48 -13.83 0.02
CA CYS A 438 5.92 -13.10 1.22
C CYS A 438 7.44 -13.16 1.47
N ASP A 439 8.19 -14.01 0.76
CA ASP A 439 9.65 -14.05 0.81
C ASP A 439 10.25 -12.91 -0.02
N GLN A 440 10.53 -11.81 0.68
CA GLN A 440 11.10 -10.61 0.10
C GLN A 440 12.63 -10.56 0.31
N SER A 441 13.27 -11.65 0.73
CA SER A 441 14.71 -11.71 1.05
C SER A 441 15.63 -11.34 -0.11
N GLN A 442 15.18 -11.55 -1.36
CA GLN A 442 15.90 -11.20 -2.59
C GLN A 442 15.34 -9.95 -3.30
N ALA A 443 14.39 -9.23 -2.69
CA ALA A 443 13.68 -8.11 -3.29
C ALA A 443 14.51 -6.81 -3.31
N PHE A 444 15.60 -6.81 -4.08
CA PHE A 444 16.46 -5.65 -4.29
C PHE A 444 15.89 -4.63 -5.30
N TYR A 445 14.72 -4.87 -5.88
CA TYR A 445 14.19 -4.10 -7.03
C TYR A 445 14.05 -2.60 -6.76
N ILE A 446 13.48 -2.19 -5.63
CA ILE A 446 13.31 -0.77 -5.28
C ILE A 446 14.66 -0.08 -5.06
N ARG A 447 15.60 -0.78 -4.40
CA ARG A 447 17.00 -0.32 -4.24
C ARG A 447 17.65 -0.11 -5.60
N ASN A 448 17.54 -1.08 -6.49
CA ASN A 448 18.11 -1.09 -7.82
C ASN A 448 17.53 0.03 -8.71
N TYR A 449 16.21 0.23 -8.64
CA TYR A 449 15.50 1.30 -9.34
C TYR A 449 15.91 2.69 -8.85
N ALA A 450 15.94 2.94 -7.54
CA ALA A 450 16.38 4.22 -7.00
C ALA A 450 17.85 4.54 -7.35
N GLN A 451 18.72 3.53 -7.41
CA GLN A 451 20.09 3.71 -7.90
C GLN A 451 20.15 3.96 -9.40
N ALA A 452 19.29 3.32 -10.21
CA ALA A 452 19.19 3.57 -11.66
C ALA A 452 18.64 4.96 -12.00
N LEU A 453 17.86 5.59 -11.09
CA LEU A 453 17.44 6.98 -11.18
C LEU A 453 18.55 7.96 -10.76
N LEU A 454 19.27 7.67 -9.67
CA LEU A 454 20.28 8.59 -9.08
C LEU A 454 21.65 8.57 -9.76
N ASP A 455 22.19 7.40 -10.06
CA ASP A 455 23.58 7.28 -10.50
C ASP A 455 23.87 7.93 -11.88
N PRO A 456 22.97 7.88 -12.89
CA PRO A 456 23.24 8.50 -14.19
C PRO A 456 23.17 10.04 -14.20
N LEU A 457 22.64 10.68 -13.15
CA LEU A 457 22.50 12.13 -13.08
C LEU A 457 23.88 12.82 -13.07
N PRO A 458 24.04 14.00 -13.71
CA PRO A 458 25.26 14.79 -13.59
C PRO A 458 25.46 15.26 -12.15
N GLN A 459 26.67 15.74 -11.83
CA GLN A 459 26.93 16.40 -10.56
C GLN A 459 26.05 17.66 -10.43
N ASP A 460 25.65 18.01 -9.21
CA ASP A 460 24.88 19.21 -8.87
C ASP A 460 23.48 19.26 -9.56
N ALA A 461 22.91 18.10 -9.92
CA ALA A 461 21.62 18.00 -10.61
C ALA A 461 20.43 18.37 -9.72
N ILE A 462 19.34 18.86 -10.33
CA ILE A 462 18.04 19.01 -9.67
C ILE A 462 17.08 17.96 -10.23
N LEU A 463 16.43 17.18 -9.37
CA LEU A 463 15.47 16.14 -9.74
C LEU A 463 14.11 16.46 -9.12
N PHE A 464 13.15 16.77 -9.97
CA PHE A 464 11.73 16.82 -9.60
C PHE A 464 11.12 15.43 -9.76
N VAL A 465 10.33 14.97 -8.79
CA VAL A 465 9.60 13.70 -8.87
C VAL A 465 8.12 13.89 -8.64
N ASN A 466 7.31 13.10 -9.36
CA ASN A 466 5.86 13.20 -9.33
C ASN A 466 5.17 11.82 -9.19
N PHE A 467 5.88 10.84 -8.62
CA PHE A 467 5.42 9.49 -8.32
C PHE A 467 5.90 9.09 -6.92
N ASP A 468 5.01 8.48 -6.13
CA ASP A 468 5.27 8.23 -4.70
C ASP A 468 6.45 7.28 -4.47
N LEU A 469 6.51 6.13 -5.16
CA LEU A 469 7.62 5.19 -5.02
C LEU A 469 8.97 5.80 -5.40
N GLN A 470 9.01 6.72 -6.38
CA GLN A 470 10.22 7.47 -6.69
C GLN A 470 10.60 8.36 -5.50
N TRP A 471 9.66 9.17 -5.00
CA TRP A 471 9.91 10.04 -3.85
C TRP A 471 10.41 9.27 -2.62
N THR A 472 9.68 8.24 -2.17
CA THR A 472 10.00 7.54 -0.92
C THR A 472 11.32 6.78 -1.01
N SER A 473 11.57 6.05 -2.11
CA SER A 473 12.82 5.31 -2.29
C SER A 473 14.04 6.22 -2.44
N LEU A 474 13.97 7.27 -3.26
CA LEU A 474 15.07 8.22 -3.45
C LEU A 474 15.42 8.95 -2.14
N ARG A 475 14.39 9.35 -1.38
CA ARG A 475 14.54 9.98 -0.06
C ARG A 475 15.27 9.05 0.92
N TYR A 476 14.96 7.75 0.95
CA TYR A 476 15.72 6.79 1.74
C TYR A 476 17.21 6.76 1.36
N PHE A 477 17.55 6.63 0.07
CA PHE A 477 18.96 6.51 -0.34
C PHE A 477 19.77 7.80 -0.14
N GLN A 478 19.18 8.97 -0.38
CA GLN A 478 19.87 10.23 -0.08
C GLN A 478 20.08 10.44 1.41
N ARG A 479 19.08 10.12 2.24
CA ARG A 479 19.13 10.43 3.67
C ARG A 479 19.83 9.34 4.47
N CYS A 480 19.35 8.10 4.45
CA CYS A 480 19.89 7.03 5.28
C CYS A 480 21.21 6.43 4.74
N GLU A 481 21.40 6.35 3.42
CA GLU A 481 22.60 5.77 2.79
C GLU A 481 23.57 6.82 2.22
N LEU A 482 23.28 8.13 2.40
CA LEU A 482 24.09 9.27 1.93
C LEU A 482 24.48 9.18 0.44
N ARG A 483 23.63 8.59 -0.40
CA ARG A 483 23.89 8.40 -1.83
C ARG A 483 23.51 9.64 -2.63
N ARG A 484 24.41 10.12 -3.49
CA ARG A 484 24.21 11.32 -4.33
C ARG A 484 23.68 12.54 -3.53
N PRO A 485 24.35 12.97 -2.45
CA PRO A 485 23.92 14.12 -1.65
C PRO A 485 24.15 15.47 -2.38
N ASP A 486 24.80 15.44 -3.55
CA ASP A 486 24.95 16.57 -4.48
C ASP A 486 23.69 16.83 -5.32
N VAL A 487 22.80 15.83 -5.45
CA VAL A 487 21.54 15.96 -6.19
C VAL A 487 20.47 16.60 -5.31
N THR A 488 19.78 17.61 -5.82
CA THR A 488 18.68 18.29 -5.11
C THR A 488 17.34 17.66 -5.52
N ILE A 489 16.67 16.92 -4.63
CA ILE A 489 15.41 16.21 -4.94
C ILE A 489 14.19 16.92 -4.32
N LEU A 490 13.15 17.17 -5.12
CA LEU A 490 11.86 17.71 -4.69
C LEU A 490 10.68 16.89 -5.22
N ASN A 491 9.67 16.69 -4.39
CA ASN A 491 8.37 16.13 -4.77
C ASN A 491 7.45 17.25 -5.27
N LEU A 492 6.93 17.14 -6.50
CA LEU A 492 6.08 18.18 -7.11
C LEU A 492 4.71 18.32 -6.42
N SER A 493 4.12 17.23 -5.94
CA SER A 493 2.86 17.27 -5.15
C SER A 493 3.06 18.07 -3.86
N MET A 494 4.17 17.85 -3.15
CA MET A 494 4.51 18.62 -1.96
C MET A 494 4.63 20.13 -2.24
N MET A 495 5.15 20.50 -3.42
CA MET A 495 5.28 21.91 -3.81
C MET A 495 3.94 22.64 -3.96
N THR A 496 2.80 21.94 -4.03
CA THR A 496 1.47 22.57 -4.19
C THR A 496 0.86 23.08 -2.88
N TYR A 497 1.33 22.60 -1.72
CA TYR A 497 0.77 22.95 -0.41
C TYR A 497 1.24 24.33 0.07
N ASN A 498 0.36 25.06 0.77
CA ASN A 498 0.65 26.40 1.30
C ASN A 498 1.85 26.43 2.25
N TRP A 499 2.09 25.36 3.02
CA TRP A 499 3.21 25.27 3.95
C TRP A 499 4.57 25.05 3.26
N PHE A 500 4.60 24.71 1.96
CA PHE A 500 5.85 24.43 1.25
C PHE A 500 6.79 25.66 1.20
N ALA A 501 6.23 26.88 1.20
CA ALA A 501 6.99 28.12 1.29
C ALA A 501 7.97 28.16 2.48
N THR A 502 7.63 27.52 3.60
CA THR A 502 8.51 27.41 4.78
C THR A 502 9.77 26.59 4.53
N LYS A 503 9.77 25.74 3.50
CA LYS A 503 10.83 24.79 3.16
C LYS A 503 11.83 25.31 2.12
N HIS A 504 11.55 26.44 1.46
CA HIS A 504 12.41 26.96 0.38
C HIS A 504 13.87 27.14 0.80
N ASN A 505 14.11 27.59 2.03
CA ASN A 505 15.45 27.78 2.60
C ASN A 505 16.26 26.47 2.76
N HIS A 506 15.64 25.30 2.60
CA HIS A 506 16.33 24.00 2.59
C HIS A 506 16.85 23.58 1.21
N TYR A 507 16.57 24.36 0.16
CA TYR A 507 16.95 24.08 -1.22
C TYR A 507 17.78 25.24 -1.81
N PRO A 508 18.96 25.58 -1.26
CA PRO A 508 19.73 26.78 -1.62
C PRO A 508 20.21 26.81 -3.09
N ASN A 509 20.18 25.67 -3.78
CA ASN A 509 20.53 25.53 -5.20
C ASN A 509 19.34 25.76 -6.16
N LEU A 510 18.15 26.08 -5.63
CA LEU A 510 16.91 26.24 -6.40
C LEU A 510 16.21 27.54 -6.00
N GLN A 511 15.92 28.40 -6.98
CA GLN A 511 15.17 29.64 -6.78
C GLN A 511 13.66 29.40 -6.96
N PHE A 512 12.85 29.94 -6.06
CA PHE A 512 11.38 29.83 -6.12
C PHE A 512 10.78 31.21 -6.43
N PRO A 513 10.04 31.39 -7.54
CA PRO A 513 9.50 32.69 -7.94
C PRO A 513 8.19 33.09 -7.23
N GLY A 514 7.70 32.25 -6.30
CA GLY A 514 6.51 32.48 -5.48
C GLY A 514 6.46 31.47 -4.33
N SER A 515 5.32 31.31 -3.66
CA SER A 515 5.18 30.50 -2.44
C SER A 515 4.99 29.00 -2.67
N ARG A 516 4.32 28.61 -3.78
CA ARG A 516 3.94 27.22 -4.08
C ARG A 516 3.64 27.02 -5.57
N LEU A 517 3.79 25.79 -6.04
CA LEU A 517 3.49 25.37 -7.41
C LEU A 517 1.97 25.33 -7.65
N VAL A 518 1.50 26.00 -8.71
CA VAL A 518 0.08 26.03 -9.13
C VAL A 518 -0.05 25.88 -10.65
N PRO A 519 -1.20 25.41 -11.16
CA PRO A 519 -1.47 25.40 -12.60
C PRO A 519 -1.49 26.83 -13.17
N PHE A 520 -0.98 27.00 -14.40
CA PHE A 520 -0.94 28.29 -15.10
C PHE A 520 -2.30 29.02 -15.08
N GLY A 521 -2.28 30.33 -14.81
CA GLY A 521 -3.48 31.17 -14.68
C GLY A 521 -4.16 31.14 -13.30
N SER A 522 -3.72 30.28 -12.38
CA SER A 522 -4.23 30.24 -10.99
C SER A 522 -3.65 31.41 -10.17
N ALA A 523 -4.29 32.58 -10.24
CA ALA A 523 -3.79 33.81 -9.66
C ALA A 523 -3.63 33.76 -8.13
N GLY A 524 -2.51 34.31 -7.63
CA GLY A 524 -2.17 34.36 -6.21
C GLY A 524 -0.69 34.67 -6.01
N ASP A 525 -0.13 34.12 -4.94
CA ASP A 525 1.29 34.16 -4.57
C ASP A 525 2.11 32.95 -5.09
N GLY A 526 1.45 32.00 -5.75
CA GLY A 526 2.07 30.81 -6.34
C GLY A 526 2.69 31.04 -7.74
N PHE A 527 3.28 29.97 -8.29
CA PHE A 527 4.00 29.99 -9.58
C PHE A 527 3.71 28.77 -10.45
N SER A 528 3.83 28.92 -11.77
CA SER A 528 3.74 27.82 -12.74
C SER A 528 5.06 27.03 -12.88
N MET A 529 5.00 25.85 -13.51
CA MET A 529 6.21 25.08 -13.81
C MET A 529 7.14 25.86 -14.76
N ALA A 530 6.58 26.56 -15.74
CA ALA A 530 7.36 27.41 -16.65
C ALA A 530 8.11 28.52 -15.91
N GLN A 531 7.47 29.21 -14.96
CA GLN A 531 8.12 30.25 -14.15
C GLN A 531 9.25 29.70 -13.27
N LEU A 532 9.07 28.49 -12.71
CA LEU A 532 10.12 27.82 -11.93
C LEU A 532 11.34 27.48 -12.81
N LEU A 533 11.12 27.05 -14.05
CA LEU A 533 12.20 26.77 -15.00
C LEU A 533 12.85 28.07 -15.50
N ASP A 534 12.08 29.13 -15.73
CA ASP A 534 12.60 30.43 -16.18
C ASP A 534 13.63 31.03 -15.21
N VAL A 535 13.46 30.89 -13.89
CA VAL A 535 14.43 31.43 -12.90
C VAL A 535 15.60 30.49 -12.55
N ASN A 536 15.63 29.25 -13.07
CA ASN A 536 16.67 28.26 -12.77
C ASN A 536 17.42 27.74 -14.01
N ILE A 537 16.79 27.79 -15.19
CA ILE A 537 17.37 27.46 -16.50
C ILE A 537 17.54 28.71 -17.37
N GLY A 538 16.65 29.71 -17.23
CA GLY A 538 16.71 30.98 -17.96
C GLY A 538 17.86 31.91 -17.54
N ASP A 539 17.97 33.04 -18.24
CA ASP A 539 19.12 33.96 -18.32
C ASP A 539 20.15 33.95 -17.17
N LEU A 540 21.40 33.64 -17.53
CA LEU A 540 22.58 33.51 -16.65
C LEU A 540 22.99 34.78 -15.89
N ALA A 541 22.29 35.91 -16.06
CA ALA A 541 22.72 37.24 -15.64
C ALA A 541 22.94 37.40 -14.11
N HIS A 542 22.36 36.53 -13.28
CA HIS A 542 22.30 36.72 -11.82
C HIS A 542 22.76 35.51 -10.96
N GLN A 543 23.31 34.45 -11.57
CA GLN A 543 23.83 33.30 -10.79
C GLN A 543 25.34 33.40 -10.52
N PRO A 544 25.81 33.36 -9.25
CA PRO A 544 27.22 33.59 -8.90
C PRO A 544 28.18 32.45 -9.32
N SER A 545 27.66 31.31 -9.76
CA SER A 545 28.45 30.14 -10.19
C SER A 545 28.64 30.04 -11.71
N ASN A 546 27.89 30.81 -12.50
CA ASN A 546 27.87 30.78 -13.97
C ASN A 546 27.66 29.37 -14.59
N LYS A 547 27.03 28.45 -13.84
CA LYS A 547 26.65 27.09 -14.27
C LYS A 547 25.13 26.98 -14.32
N GLN A 548 24.56 26.81 -15.52
CA GLN A 548 23.14 26.51 -15.70
C GLN A 548 22.75 25.20 -15.00
N ALA A 549 21.73 25.22 -14.14
CA ALA A 549 21.26 24.03 -13.45
C ALA A 549 20.65 23.02 -14.43
N ARG A 550 21.05 21.74 -14.34
CA ARG A 550 20.42 20.66 -15.12
C ARG A 550 19.29 20.06 -14.31
N ILE A 551 18.06 20.30 -14.76
CA ILE A 551 16.83 19.89 -14.07
C ILE A 551 16.20 18.69 -14.79
N PHE A 552 15.77 17.69 -14.01
CA PHE A 552 15.23 16.42 -14.49
C PHE A 552 13.87 16.12 -13.86
N LEU A 553 13.10 15.25 -14.52
CA LEU A 553 11.77 14.80 -14.10
C LEU A 553 11.69 13.27 -13.99
N GLY A 554 11.39 12.80 -12.77
CA GLY A 554 10.87 11.47 -12.49
C GLY A 554 9.35 11.43 -12.69
N GLY A 555 8.86 10.43 -13.42
CA GLY A 555 7.45 10.32 -13.78
C GLY A 555 7.06 11.25 -14.93
N LYS A 556 5.94 11.98 -14.79
CA LYS A 556 5.35 12.92 -15.76
C LYS A 556 4.71 14.10 -15.03
N LEU A 557 4.48 15.24 -15.69
CA LEU A 557 3.75 16.39 -15.10
C LEU A 557 2.23 16.09 -15.01
N SER A 558 1.58 16.49 -13.91
CA SER A 558 0.15 16.23 -13.66
C SER A 558 -0.83 17.09 -14.48
N TYR A 559 -0.36 18.15 -15.13
CA TYR A 559 -1.21 19.09 -15.86
C TYR A 559 -0.53 19.63 -17.12
N ASN A 560 -1.36 19.97 -18.11
CA ASN A 560 -0.90 20.49 -19.41
C ASN A 560 -0.77 22.03 -19.35
N ASP A 561 0.42 22.53 -19.06
CA ASP A 561 0.73 23.96 -18.94
C ASP A 561 1.05 24.56 -20.33
N GLN A 562 0.29 25.58 -20.74
CA GLN A 562 0.45 26.22 -22.05
C GLN A 562 1.71 27.09 -22.17
N ASP A 563 2.18 27.68 -21.07
CA ASP A 563 3.42 28.49 -21.05
C ASP A 563 4.64 27.56 -21.05
N PHE A 564 4.54 26.42 -20.35
CA PHE A 564 5.54 25.34 -20.42
C PHE A 564 5.75 24.87 -21.86
N ASN A 565 4.68 24.48 -22.56
CA ASN A 565 4.76 23.97 -23.94
C ASN A 565 5.26 25.01 -24.97
N GLN A 566 5.21 26.31 -24.65
CA GLN A 566 5.71 27.39 -25.51
C GLN A 566 7.20 27.69 -25.29
N LYS A 567 7.77 27.31 -24.14
CA LYS A 567 9.14 27.65 -23.73
C LYS A 567 10.05 26.43 -23.57
N TYR A 568 9.50 25.27 -23.23
CA TYR A 568 10.22 24.08 -22.77
C TYR A 568 9.74 22.79 -23.43
N THR A 569 10.59 21.77 -23.36
CA THR A 569 10.31 20.39 -23.73
C THR A 569 11.05 19.43 -22.80
N LEU A 570 10.63 18.17 -22.80
CA LEU A 570 11.25 17.06 -22.09
C LEU A 570 12.08 16.22 -23.06
N VAL A 571 13.35 16.00 -22.76
CA VAL A 571 14.26 15.18 -23.56
C VAL A 571 14.63 13.91 -22.76
N PRO A 572 14.35 12.70 -23.25
CA PRO A 572 14.62 11.47 -22.50
C PRO A 572 16.08 11.34 -22.05
N PHE A 573 16.23 10.96 -20.78
CA PHE A 573 17.49 10.77 -20.06
C PHE A 573 17.42 9.46 -19.25
N GLY A 574 17.38 8.33 -19.96
CA GLY A 574 17.18 7.01 -19.35
C GLY A 574 15.80 6.86 -18.72
N LEU A 575 15.74 6.57 -17.41
CA LEU A 575 14.49 6.50 -16.63
C LEU A 575 13.93 7.88 -16.23
N LEU A 576 14.64 8.96 -16.54
CA LEU A 576 14.26 10.35 -16.29
C LEU A 576 14.05 11.09 -17.61
N ASP A 577 13.44 12.27 -17.56
CA ASP A 577 13.43 13.22 -18.67
C ASP A 577 14.16 14.50 -18.24
N GLU A 578 14.99 15.10 -19.10
CA GLU A 578 15.67 16.37 -18.83
C GLU A 578 14.86 17.55 -19.38
N PHE A 579 14.64 18.59 -18.57
CA PHE A 579 14.03 19.83 -19.02
C PHE A 579 14.98 20.61 -19.94
N LYS A 580 14.50 20.99 -21.14
CA LYS A 580 15.22 21.84 -22.10
C LYS A 580 14.34 22.99 -22.56
N SER A 581 14.90 24.20 -22.61
CA SER A 581 14.22 25.30 -23.31
C SER A 581 14.24 25.04 -24.82
N LEU A 582 13.17 25.42 -25.52
CA LEU A 582 13.05 25.35 -26.98
C LEU A 582 14.02 26.30 -27.70
N SER A 583 14.57 27.30 -27.00
CA SER A 583 15.64 28.17 -27.52
C SER A 583 17.04 27.54 -27.44
N ALA A 584 17.22 26.48 -26.65
CA ALA A 584 18.52 25.88 -26.42
C ALA A 584 18.99 25.04 -27.62
N THR A 585 20.27 25.17 -28.00
CA THR A 585 20.84 24.38 -29.10
C THR A 585 20.85 22.90 -28.74
N ILE A 586 19.91 22.13 -29.31
CA ILE A 586 19.78 20.70 -29.02
C ILE A 586 21.00 19.96 -29.61
N PRO A 587 21.68 19.07 -28.86
CA PRO A 587 22.82 18.32 -29.38
C PRO A 587 22.44 17.50 -30.64
N PRO A 588 23.31 17.40 -31.66
CA PRO A 588 23.09 16.53 -32.81
C PRO A 588 22.85 15.07 -32.40
N LEU A 589 22.01 14.34 -33.13
CA LEU A 589 21.57 12.97 -32.84
C LEU A 589 22.73 12.07 -32.41
N LYS A 590 23.83 12.05 -33.16
CA LYS A 590 25.03 11.23 -32.83
C LYS A 590 25.61 11.55 -31.44
N ARG A 591 25.64 12.83 -31.02
CA ARG A 591 26.14 13.23 -29.69
C ARG A 591 25.14 12.89 -28.58
N TRP A 592 23.85 13.15 -28.81
CA TRP A 592 22.79 12.78 -27.85
C TRP A 592 22.77 11.27 -27.63
N TYR A 593 22.69 10.48 -28.71
CA TYR A 593 22.69 9.02 -28.68
C TYR A 593 23.92 8.45 -27.96
N SER A 594 25.13 8.91 -28.27
CA SER A 594 26.35 8.45 -27.56
C SER A 594 26.42 8.88 -26.10
N SER A 595 25.67 9.90 -25.66
CA SER A 595 25.51 10.21 -24.23
C SER A 595 24.46 9.30 -23.57
N GLN A 596 23.34 9.04 -24.25
CA GLN A 596 22.27 8.18 -23.75
C GLN A 596 22.69 6.72 -23.62
N GLN A 597 23.52 6.17 -24.52
CA GLN A 597 24.02 4.81 -24.36
C GLN A 597 24.83 4.63 -23.08
N LYS A 598 25.56 5.66 -22.60
CA LYS A 598 26.23 5.62 -21.30
C LYS A 598 25.23 5.56 -20.15
N VAL A 599 24.18 6.41 -20.21
CA VAL A 599 23.07 6.42 -19.24
C VAL A 599 22.36 5.07 -19.19
N LYS A 600 22.04 4.47 -20.35
CA LYS A 600 21.41 3.15 -20.46
C LYS A 600 22.32 2.03 -19.96
N THR A 601 23.65 2.12 -20.13
CA THR A 601 24.60 1.19 -19.50
C THR A 601 24.56 1.30 -17.97
N THR A 602 24.66 2.51 -17.40
CA THR A 602 24.56 2.69 -15.94
C THR A 602 23.22 2.21 -15.37
N ILE A 603 22.11 2.39 -16.10
CA ILE A 603 20.81 1.84 -15.72
C ILE A 603 20.83 0.30 -15.70
N ARG A 604 21.35 -0.35 -16.74
CA ARG A 604 21.50 -1.83 -16.79
C ARG A 604 22.42 -2.37 -15.69
N GLU A 605 23.44 -1.60 -15.29
CA GLU A 605 24.35 -1.94 -14.17
C GLU A 605 23.70 -1.78 -12.78
N ARG A 606 22.60 -1.02 -12.65
CA ARG A 606 21.90 -0.78 -11.39
C ARG A 606 20.59 -1.54 -11.27
N LEU A 607 19.84 -1.67 -12.36
CA LEU A 607 18.60 -2.41 -12.50
C LEU A 607 18.78 -3.49 -13.60
N PRO A 608 19.59 -4.55 -13.35
CA PRO A 608 19.85 -5.59 -14.34
C PRO A 608 18.67 -6.54 -14.56
N VAL A 609 17.73 -6.59 -13.61
CA VAL A 609 16.55 -7.45 -13.61
C VAL A 609 15.36 -6.62 -13.11
N LEU A 610 14.25 -6.66 -13.84
CA LEU A 610 12.97 -6.09 -13.42
C LEU A 610 12.19 -7.07 -12.53
N PRO A 611 11.25 -6.60 -11.69
CA PRO A 611 10.34 -7.46 -10.95
C PRO A 611 9.60 -8.46 -11.87
N PRO A 612 9.62 -9.78 -11.55
CA PRO A 612 8.87 -10.78 -12.31
C PRO A 612 7.35 -10.62 -12.10
N GLU A 613 6.59 -10.68 -13.19
CA GLU A 613 5.12 -10.51 -13.19
C GLU A 613 4.41 -11.67 -12.46
N GLU A 614 5.06 -12.83 -12.35
CA GLU A 614 4.58 -14.01 -11.62
C GLU A 614 4.52 -13.79 -10.09
N LEU A 615 5.34 -12.87 -9.55
CA LEU A 615 5.37 -12.53 -8.12
C LEU A 615 4.77 -11.16 -7.83
N TYR A 616 4.91 -10.20 -8.76
CA TYR A 616 4.56 -8.79 -8.56
C TYR A 616 3.49 -8.36 -9.57
N ASN A 617 2.23 -8.51 -9.18
CA ASN A 617 1.07 -8.04 -9.96
C ASN A 617 0.80 -6.54 -9.74
N ASP A 618 -0.23 -6.01 -10.39
CA ASP A 618 -0.61 -4.60 -10.33
C ASP A 618 -1.10 -4.10 -8.96
N GLU A 619 -1.28 -4.99 -7.97
CA GLU A 619 -1.50 -4.63 -6.56
C GLU A 619 -0.21 -4.24 -5.82
N THR A 620 0.97 -4.47 -6.41
CA THR A 620 2.29 -4.28 -5.79
C THR A 620 3.02 -3.01 -6.24
N TRP A 621 3.98 -2.56 -5.43
CA TRP A 621 4.82 -1.39 -5.75
C TRP A 621 5.90 -1.72 -6.77
N GLU A 622 6.43 -2.93 -6.70
CA GLU A 622 7.47 -3.45 -7.56
C GLU A 622 7.00 -3.49 -9.02
N TRP A 623 5.75 -3.90 -9.27
CA TRP A 623 5.12 -3.81 -10.59
C TRP A 623 5.16 -2.38 -11.18
N THR A 624 5.08 -1.33 -10.35
CA THR A 624 5.19 0.06 -10.83
C THR A 624 6.58 0.40 -11.38
N ILE A 625 7.64 -0.31 -10.95
CA ILE A 625 9.00 -0.19 -11.49
C ILE A 625 9.05 -0.72 -12.92
N ALA A 626 8.49 -1.91 -13.15
CA ALA A 626 8.40 -2.49 -14.49
C ALA A 626 7.58 -1.59 -15.43
N ARG A 627 6.47 -1.03 -14.93
CA ARG A 627 5.62 -0.07 -15.66
C ARG A 627 6.37 1.22 -16.05
N ASP A 628 7.01 1.90 -15.09
CA ASP A 628 7.76 3.13 -15.38
C ASP A 628 8.96 2.85 -16.32
N HIS A 629 9.66 1.73 -16.15
CA HIS A 629 10.73 1.30 -17.06
C HIS A 629 10.24 1.15 -18.51
N GLY A 630 9.16 0.39 -18.74
CA GLY A 630 8.57 0.23 -20.08
C GLY A 630 8.11 1.57 -20.68
N MET A 631 7.44 2.39 -19.88
CA MET A 631 7.00 3.73 -20.30
C MET A 631 8.17 4.66 -20.67
N LYS A 632 9.32 4.58 -19.97
CA LYS A 632 10.52 5.40 -20.25
C LYS A 632 11.31 4.88 -21.45
N GLU A 633 11.41 3.56 -21.65
CA GLU A 633 11.96 2.99 -22.89
C GLU A 633 11.14 3.40 -24.12
N LEU A 634 9.80 3.44 -24.03
CA LEU A 634 8.93 3.91 -25.11
C LEU A 634 9.05 5.42 -25.39
N ASN A 635 9.18 6.26 -24.36
CA ASN A 635 9.50 7.67 -24.51
C ASN A 635 10.83 7.85 -25.27
N TRP A 636 11.87 7.12 -24.84
CA TRP A 636 13.20 7.16 -25.46
C TRP A 636 13.19 6.67 -26.90
N ALA A 637 12.47 5.58 -27.18
CA ALA A 637 12.30 5.01 -28.52
C ALA A 637 11.57 5.99 -29.47
N THR A 638 10.51 6.65 -28.99
CA THR A 638 9.80 7.69 -29.74
C THR A 638 10.72 8.87 -30.09
N TYR A 639 11.47 9.38 -29.10
CA TYR A 639 12.41 10.47 -29.33
C TYR A 639 13.54 10.07 -30.31
N LEU A 640 14.08 8.85 -30.19
CA LEU A 640 15.07 8.34 -31.14
C LEU A 640 14.50 8.26 -32.56
N LEU A 641 13.26 7.79 -32.74
CA LEU A 641 12.59 7.73 -34.03
C LEU A 641 12.47 9.13 -34.65
N GLU A 642 11.91 10.10 -33.91
CA GLU A 642 11.69 11.47 -34.39
C GLU A 642 13.01 12.14 -34.79
N ARG A 643 14.05 12.02 -33.95
CA ARG A 643 15.39 12.56 -34.25
C ARG A 643 16.06 11.86 -35.43
N THR A 644 15.89 10.54 -35.57
CA THR A 644 16.42 9.79 -36.71
C THR A 644 15.74 10.23 -38.01
N ILE A 645 14.41 10.41 -38.01
CA ILE A 645 13.67 10.93 -39.15
C ILE A 645 14.14 12.34 -39.55
N ALA A 646 14.44 13.20 -38.58
CA ALA A 646 14.84 14.58 -38.80
C ALA A 646 16.30 14.75 -39.28
N GLU A 647 17.24 13.93 -38.79
CA GLU A 647 18.69 14.13 -39.02
C GLU A 647 19.38 13.06 -39.88
N ASP A 648 18.93 11.80 -39.83
CA ASP A 648 19.54 10.68 -40.59
C ASP A 648 18.48 9.62 -40.95
N PRO A 649 17.46 9.95 -41.76
CA PRO A 649 16.33 9.06 -42.06
C PRO A 649 16.74 7.78 -42.80
N GLY A 650 17.97 7.72 -43.33
CA GLY A 650 18.56 6.51 -43.90
C GLY A 650 19.23 5.59 -42.86
N ASN A 651 19.13 5.84 -41.57
CA ASN A 651 19.81 5.07 -40.53
C ASN A 651 18.99 3.86 -40.06
N LEU A 652 19.10 2.75 -40.80
CA LEU A 652 18.43 1.50 -40.46
C LEU A 652 18.76 0.99 -39.04
N SER A 653 19.95 1.27 -38.49
CA SER A 653 20.32 0.84 -37.13
C SER A 653 19.53 1.58 -36.06
N LEU A 654 19.43 2.91 -36.17
CA LEU A 654 18.69 3.73 -35.20
C LEU A 654 17.17 3.56 -35.36
N LEU A 655 16.67 3.38 -36.58
CA LEU A 655 15.28 2.99 -36.83
C LEU A 655 14.96 1.61 -36.22
N SER A 656 15.87 0.64 -36.30
CA SER A 656 15.72 -0.70 -35.69
C SER A 656 15.64 -0.61 -34.17
N GLU A 657 16.58 0.13 -33.57
CA GLU A 657 16.63 0.32 -32.11
C GLU A 657 15.41 1.09 -31.58
N ALA A 658 14.86 2.04 -32.36
CA ALA A 658 13.62 2.73 -32.02
C ALA A 658 12.35 1.85 -32.19
N ALA A 659 12.29 1.02 -33.23
CA ALA A 659 11.16 0.12 -33.45
C ALA A 659 11.07 -0.98 -32.37
N LYS A 660 12.21 -1.42 -31.85
CA LYS A 660 12.31 -2.61 -30.99
C LYS A 660 11.51 -2.54 -29.68
N PRO A 661 11.60 -1.49 -28.83
CA PRO A 661 10.73 -1.37 -27.66
C PRO A 661 9.24 -1.29 -28.03
N MET A 662 8.91 -0.52 -29.07
CA MET A 662 7.52 -0.34 -29.53
C MET A 662 6.86 -1.67 -29.96
N GLU A 663 7.64 -2.53 -30.62
CA GLU A 663 7.24 -3.87 -31.06
C GLU A 663 7.17 -4.87 -29.90
N ILE A 664 8.08 -4.79 -28.91
CA ILE A 664 8.01 -5.56 -27.66
C ILE A 664 6.70 -5.24 -26.92
N SER A 665 6.40 -3.95 -26.73
CA SER A 665 5.17 -3.52 -26.07
C SER A 665 3.92 -3.98 -26.81
N TYR A 666 3.92 -3.93 -28.15
CA TYR A 666 2.76 -4.38 -28.94
C TYR A 666 2.51 -5.90 -28.83
N GLN A 667 3.56 -6.74 -28.77
CA GLN A 667 3.39 -8.20 -28.78
C GLN A 667 3.32 -8.85 -27.40
N PHE A 668 3.98 -8.28 -26.39
CA PHE A 668 4.23 -8.98 -25.12
C PHE A 668 3.76 -8.20 -23.88
N GLU A 669 3.76 -6.87 -23.89
CA GLU A 669 3.39 -6.09 -22.69
C GLU A 669 1.86 -5.84 -22.58
N PRO A 670 1.28 -5.94 -21.37
CA PRO A 670 -0.11 -5.55 -21.14
C PRO A 670 -0.40 -4.10 -21.57
N ARG A 671 -1.62 -3.85 -22.07
CA ARG A 671 -2.01 -2.52 -22.62
C ARG A 671 -1.91 -1.35 -21.64
N GLN A 672 -1.79 -1.60 -20.33
CA GLN A 672 -1.57 -0.54 -19.33
C GLN A 672 -0.12 0.02 -19.30
N PHE A 673 0.84 -0.63 -19.96
CA PHE A 673 2.23 -0.16 -20.06
C PHE A 673 2.44 0.86 -21.20
N TRP A 674 1.56 0.89 -22.21
CA TRP A 674 1.80 1.60 -23.46
C TRP A 674 0.53 2.19 -24.09
N ASN A 675 0.62 3.38 -24.71
CA ASN A 675 -0.51 4.03 -25.36
C ASN A 675 -0.68 3.51 -26.82
N PRO A 676 -1.81 2.86 -27.20
CA PRO A 676 -1.95 2.28 -28.53
C PRO A 676 -2.00 3.29 -29.69
N ALA A 677 -2.52 4.49 -29.45
CA ALA A 677 -2.62 5.53 -30.48
C ALA A 677 -1.26 6.17 -30.81
N SER A 678 -0.35 6.26 -29.83
CA SER A 678 1.03 6.71 -30.05
C SER A 678 1.91 5.57 -30.55
N ASN A 679 1.92 4.43 -29.85
CA ASN A 679 2.87 3.35 -30.10
C ASN A 679 2.74 2.74 -31.51
N LEU A 680 1.51 2.39 -31.93
CA LEU A 680 1.32 1.75 -33.24
C LEU A 680 1.55 2.74 -34.41
N LYS A 681 1.23 4.03 -34.22
CA LYS A 681 1.58 5.07 -35.19
C LYS A 681 3.10 5.13 -35.38
N ASN A 682 3.84 5.22 -34.28
CA ASN A 682 5.29 5.37 -34.28
C ASN A 682 6.02 4.11 -34.78
N LEU A 683 5.58 2.92 -34.37
CA LEU A 683 6.09 1.64 -34.86
C LEU A 683 5.92 1.50 -36.38
N GLY A 684 4.72 1.81 -36.91
CA GLY A 684 4.49 1.81 -38.35
C GLY A 684 5.27 2.90 -39.09
N LEU A 685 5.48 4.08 -38.47
CA LEU A 685 6.37 5.12 -39.01
C LEU A 685 7.83 4.66 -39.08
N ALA A 686 8.32 3.92 -38.08
CA ALA A 686 9.67 3.34 -38.12
C ALA A 686 9.83 2.38 -39.29
N TYR A 687 8.91 1.43 -39.47
CA TYR A 687 8.93 0.52 -40.63
C TYR A 687 8.79 1.27 -41.96
N ALA A 688 7.91 2.29 -42.04
CA ALA A 688 7.76 3.10 -43.25
C ALA A 688 9.06 3.81 -43.68
N GLN A 689 9.90 4.20 -42.73
CA GLN A 689 11.20 4.81 -43.02
C GLN A 689 12.28 3.77 -43.36
N MET A 690 12.24 2.58 -42.74
CA MET A 690 13.09 1.45 -43.15
C MET A 690 12.84 1.05 -44.61
N VAL A 691 11.56 0.96 -45.01
CA VAL A 691 11.13 0.62 -46.38
C VAL A 691 11.56 1.69 -47.38
N LYS A 692 11.48 2.98 -47.01
CA LYS A 692 11.93 4.12 -47.83
C LYS A 692 13.45 4.27 -47.94
N SER A 693 14.22 3.60 -47.09
CA SER A 693 15.68 3.74 -47.09
C SER A 693 16.31 3.15 -48.34
N ASN A 694 17.27 3.86 -48.95
CA ASN A 694 18.06 3.34 -50.07
C ASN A 694 19.08 2.26 -49.66
N LYS A 695 19.28 2.03 -48.35
CA LYS A 695 20.12 0.94 -47.82
C LYS A 695 19.29 -0.33 -47.66
N GLU A 696 19.91 -1.51 -47.68
CA GLU A 696 19.27 -2.76 -47.27
C GLU A 696 19.69 -3.16 -45.86
N PHE A 697 18.84 -3.94 -45.18
CA PHE A 697 19.14 -4.48 -43.87
C PHE A 697 19.92 -5.80 -44.02
N SER A 698 21.22 -5.80 -43.68
CA SER A 698 21.98 -7.04 -43.56
C SER A 698 21.44 -7.85 -42.38
N GLY A 699 20.74 -8.96 -42.68
CA GLY A 699 19.97 -9.76 -41.71
C GLY A 699 20.76 -10.32 -40.53
N SER A 700 22.08 -10.19 -40.50
CA SER A 700 22.95 -10.56 -39.37
C SER A 700 22.82 -9.67 -38.12
N ASN A 701 22.22 -8.47 -38.21
CA ASN A 701 22.50 -7.40 -37.25
C ASN A 701 21.44 -7.12 -36.17
N ASP A 702 20.21 -7.64 -36.28
CA ASP A 702 19.25 -7.67 -35.14
C ASP A 702 18.36 -8.93 -35.24
N PRO A 703 18.67 -10.00 -34.49
CA PRO A 703 17.89 -11.23 -34.50
C PRO A 703 16.40 -11.03 -34.15
N PHE A 704 16.10 -10.11 -33.23
CA PHE A 704 14.73 -9.89 -32.74
C PHE A 704 13.77 -9.47 -33.86
N LEU A 705 14.17 -8.53 -34.73
CA LEU A 705 13.35 -8.13 -35.87
C LEU A 705 13.33 -9.18 -36.99
N ASN A 706 14.23 -10.17 -37.01
CA ASN A 706 14.09 -11.31 -37.92
C ASN A 706 12.99 -12.27 -37.49
N ASP A 707 12.93 -12.60 -36.21
CA ASP A 707 11.93 -13.52 -35.65
C ASP A 707 10.53 -12.90 -35.61
N VAL A 708 10.44 -11.57 -35.62
CA VAL A 708 9.20 -10.80 -35.47
C VAL A 708 8.63 -10.29 -36.79
N VAL A 709 9.45 -9.69 -37.67
CA VAL A 709 8.97 -8.92 -38.81
C VAL A 709 8.69 -9.83 -40.01
N GLY A 710 7.42 -9.91 -40.44
CA GLY A 710 7.03 -10.52 -41.73
C GLY A 710 6.77 -12.04 -41.70
N LYS A 711 6.26 -12.59 -40.59
CA LYS A 711 5.75 -13.97 -40.54
C LYS A 711 4.67 -14.17 -41.62
N GLY A 712 4.98 -14.95 -42.66
CA GLY A 712 4.08 -15.23 -43.78
C GLY A 712 4.38 -14.51 -45.11
N VAL A 713 5.46 -13.73 -45.20
CA VAL A 713 5.93 -13.17 -46.49
C VAL A 713 6.60 -14.27 -47.33
N ALA A 714 6.27 -14.31 -48.63
CA ALA A 714 6.69 -15.39 -49.56
C ALA A 714 8.21 -15.46 -49.79
N ASP A 715 8.90 -14.31 -49.77
CA ASP A 715 10.35 -14.23 -49.70
C ASP A 715 10.76 -13.65 -48.34
N SER A 716 11.15 -14.54 -47.42
CA SER A 716 11.60 -14.16 -46.08
C SER A 716 13.02 -13.59 -46.05
N THR A 717 13.77 -13.60 -47.16
CA THR A 717 15.13 -13.03 -47.25
C THR A 717 15.11 -11.52 -47.45
N ARG A 718 14.06 -10.97 -48.07
CA ARG A 718 13.93 -9.53 -48.37
C ARG A 718 13.32 -8.76 -47.21
N PHE A 719 14.18 -8.21 -46.34
CA PHE A 719 13.76 -7.46 -45.14
C PHE A 719 12.71 -6.36 -45.43
N LYS A 720 12.82 -5.62 -46.55
CA LYS A 720 11.83 -4.57 -46.88
C LYS A 720 10.44 -5.08 -47.21
N ASP A 721 10.32 -6.27 -47.79
CA ASP A 721 9.01 -6.88 -48.05
C ASP A 721 8.36 -7.28 -46.72
N ARG A 722 9.17 -7.87 -45.82
CA ARG A 722 8.78 -8.18 -44.44
C ARG A 722 8.36 -6.93 -43.65
N ALA A 723 9.14 -5.85 -43.71
CA ALA A 723 8.87 -4.59 -43.06
C ALA A 723 7.64 -3.87 -43.65
N SER A 724 7.40 -3.98 -44.96
CA SER A 724 6.20 -3.45 -45.61
C SER A 724 4.94 -4.19 -45.14
N ALA A 725 4.99 -5.51 -45.00
CA ALA A 725 3.90 -6.30 -44.44
C ALA A 725 3.62 -5.90 -42.97
N ARG A 726 4.67 -5.81 -42.12
CA ARG A 726 4.52 -5.42 -40.71
C ARG A 726 4.01 -3.98 -40.55
N MET A 727 4.47 -3.04 -41.38
CA MET A 727 3.96 -1.66 -41.44
C MET A 727 2.45 -1.63 -41.69
N LEU A 728 1.97 -2.38 -42.69
CA LEU A 728 0.54 -2.44 -43.03
C LEU A 728 -0.29 -3.08 -41.92
N GLU A 729 0.20 -4.15 -41.30
CA GLU A 729 -0.45 -4.82 -40.16
C GLU A 729 -0.57 -3.89 -38.94
N VAL A 730 0.54 -3.26 -38.54
CA VAL A 730 0.62 -2.34 -37.39
C VAL A 730 -0.27 -1.11 -37.61
N TRP A 731 -0.28 -0.53 -38.81
CA TRP A 731 -1.17 0.59 -39.10
C TRP A 731 -2.64 0.17 -39.27
N ASP A 732 -2.97 -1.03 -39.77
CA ASP A 732 -4.35 -1.54 -39.76
C ASP A 732 -4.85 -1.82 -38.33
N ALA A 733 -3.96 -2.24 -37.42
CA ALA A 733 -4.26 -2.27 -35.98
C ALA A 733 -4.48 -0.84 -35.42
N TRP A 734 -3.65 0.13 -35.78
CA TRP A 734 -3.80 1.53 -35.36
C TRP A 734 -5.11 2.18 -35.84
N LEU A 735 -5.56 1.93 -37.08
CA LEU A 735 -6.82 2.47 -37.60
C LEU A 735 -8.06 2.01 -36.82
N ARG A 736 -7.96 0.89 -36.10
CA ARG A 736 -9.01 0.37 -35.21
C ARG A 736 -8.98 0.99 -33.81
N VAL A 737 -7.91 1.70 -33.42
CA VAL A 737 -7.83 2.46 -32.16
C VAL A 737 -8.78 3.68 -32.24
N PRO A 738 -9.73 3.86 -31.31
CA PRO A 738 -10.69 4.97 -31.38
C PRO A 738 -10.05 6.36 -31.42
N GLU A 739 -8.98 6.56 -30.66
CA GLU A 739 -8.26 7.82 -30.48
C GLU A 739 -7.47 8.22 -31.74
N ALA A 740 -7.02 7.23 -32.54
CA ALA A 740 -6.26 7.46 -33.78
C ALA A 740 -7.01 8.38 -34.76
N LYS A 741 -8.35 8.40 -34.73
CA LYS A 741 -9.21 9.24 -35.58
C LYS A 741 -9.08 10.74 -35.32
N GLN A 742 -8.42 11.13 -34.22
CA GLN A 742 -8.11 12.52 -33.88
C GLN A 742 -6.72 12.94 -34.38
N ASP A 743 -5.89 12.01 -34.85
CA ASP A 743 -4.53 12.28 -35.29
C ASP A 743 -4.51 12.93 -36.69
N PRO A 744 -3.76 14.02 -36.91
CA PRO A 744 -3.65 14.67 -38.24
C PRO A 744 -3.16 13.75 -39.36
N GLY A 745 -2.43 12.67 -39.05
CA GLY A 745 -1.96 11.68 -40.01
C GLY A 745 -2.99 10.60 -40.38
N TYR A 746 -4.16 10.55 -39.73
CA TYR A 746 -5.10 9.41 -39.83
C TYR A 746 -5.53 9.10 -41.27
N GLU A 747 -6.06 10.08 -42.01
CA GLU A 747 -6.53 9.85 -43.38
C GLU A 747 -5.38 9.56 -44.37
N ALA A 748 -4.15 10.04 -44.09
CA ALA A 748 -2.98 9.72 -44.89
C ALA A 748 -2.53 8.27 -44.70
N ILE A 749 -2.40 7.81 -43.45
CA ILE A 749 -2.06 6.42 -43.11
C ILE A 749 -3.17 5.47 -43.61
N LYS A 750 -4.44 5.81 -43.40
CA LYS A 750 -5.60 5.09 -43.92
C LYS A 750 -5.59 4.96 -45.44
N GLY A 751 -5.20 6.03 -46.14
CA GLY A 751 -5.04 6.04 -47.59
C GLY A 751 -3.96 5.07 -48.08
N VAL A 752 -2.86 4.91 -47.34
CA VAL A 752 -1.82 3.90 -47.63
C VAL A 752 -2.31 2.49 -47.31
N VAL A 753 -2.82 2.25 -46.09
CA VAL A 753 -3.23 0.90 -45.66
C VAL A 753 -4.31 0.33 -46.57
N ARG A 754 -5.36 1.09 -46.89
CA ARG A 754 -6.51 0.61 -47.67
C ARG A 754 -6.23 0.46 -49.18
N GLN A 755 -5.01 0.76 -49.66
CA GLN A 755 -4.54 0.34 -50.99
C GLN A 755 -4.13 -1.14 -51.03
N PHE A 756 -3.67 -1.71 -49.90
CA PHE A 756 -3.11 -3.05 -49.81
C PHE A 756 -3.89 -3.99 -48.89
N VAL A 757 -4.62 -3.46 -47.91
CA VAL A 757 -5.42 -4.21 -46.92
C VAL A 757 -6.90 -3.79 -47.03
N PRO A 758 -7.76 -4.62 -47.64
CA PRO A 758 -9.20 -4.37 -47.74
C PRO A 758 -9.89 -4.22 -46.37
N SER A 759 -10.93 -3.39 -46.28
CA SER A 759 -11.74 -3.23 -45.06
C SER A 759 -12.39 -4.53 -44.59
N SER A 760 -12.45 -4.74 -43.27
CA SER A 760 -13.21 -5.84 -42.68
C SER A 760 -14.74 -5.63 -42.84
N PRO A 761 -15.56 -6.69 -42.79
CA PRO A 761 -17.01 -6.56 -42.87
C PRO A 761 -17.63 -5.66 -41.78
N GLU A 762 -16.99 -5.59 -40.60
CA GLU A 762 -17.44 -4.81 -39.45
C GLU A 762 -17.27 -3.30 -39.67
N GLU A 763 -16.15 -2.86 -40.27
CA GLU A 763 -15.94 -1.46 -40.68
C GLU A 763 -17.09 -1.00 -41.60
N VAL A 764 -17.47 -1.84 -42.57
CA VAL A 764 -18.50 -1.54 -43.58
C VAL A 764 -19.88 -1.37 -42.94
N GLN A 765 -20.22 -2.16 -41.91
CA GLN A 765 -21.48 -1.99 -41.16
C GLN A 765 -21.50 -0.69 -40.35
N SER A 766 -20.40 -0.33 -39.69
CA SER A 766 -20.31 0.94 -38.95
C SER A 766 -20.47 2.16 -39.89
N GLY A 767 -19.80 2.14 -41.05
CA GLY A 767 -19.86 3.20 -42.05
C GLY A 767 -21.22 3.34 -42.73
N THR A 768 -21.93 2.24 -42.97
CA THR A 768 -23.30 2.29 -43.54
C THR A 768 -24.33 2.80 -42.55
N ASN A 769 -24.21 2.47 -41.26
CA ASN A 769 -25.08 3.05 -40.21
C ASN A 769 -24.84 4.56 -40.03
N ALA A 770 -23.58 5.02 -40.05
CA ALA A 770 -23.24 6.44 -40.02
C ALA A 770 -23.75 7.20 -41.26
N ARG A 771 -23.66 6.60 -42.47
CA ARG A 771 -24.25 7.18 -43.71
C ARG A 771 -25.77 7.28 -43.62
N LYS A 772 -26.46 6.24 -43.12
CA LYS A 772 -27.91 6.27 -42.90
C LYS A 772 -28.33 7.40 -41.94
N GLN A 773 -27.62 7.58 -40.81
CA GLN A 773 -27.90 8.70 -39.90
C GLN A 773 -27.70 10.08 -40.55
N LYS A 774 -26.62 10.28 -41.34
CA LYS A 774 -26.43 11.55 -42.07
C LYS A 774 -27.51 11.80 -43.12
N GLN A 775 -27.92 10.79 -43.89
CA GLN A 775 -29.04 10.92 -44.84
C GLN A 775 -30.39 11.18 -44.15
N HIS A 776 -30.61 10.64 -42.94
CA HIS A 776 -31.84 10.91 -42.19
C HIS A 776 -31.88 12.34 -41.61
N ARG A 777 -30.72 12.94 -41.32
CA ARG A 777 -30.58 14.35 -40.90
C ARG A 777 -30.64 15.36 -42.04
N SER A 778 -30.48 14.95 -43.31
CA SER A 778 -30.66 15.83 -44.48
C SER A 778 -32.04 15.68 -45.15
N LYS A 779 -33.02 15.12 -44.42
CA LYS A 779 -34.43 14.96 -44.82
C LYS A 779 -35.39 15.25 -43.64
N LYS A 780 -35.00 16.20 -42.78
CA LYS A 780 -35.81 16.85 -41.75
C LYS A 780 -35.44 18.33 -41.71
#